data_AF-A0A7X7DJH5-F1
#
_entry.id   AF-A0A7X7DJH5-F1
#
_cell.length_a   1.000
_cell.length_b   1.000
_cell.length_c   1.000
_cell.angle_alpha   90.00
_cell.angle_beta   90.00
_cell.angle_gamma   90.00
#
_symmetry.space_group_name_H-M   'P 1'
#
loop_
_entity.id
_entity.type
_entity.pdbx_description
1 polymer ?
#
loop_
_entity_poly.entity_id
_entity_poly.type
_entity_poly.pdbx_seq_one_letter_code
_entity_poly.pdbx_strand_id
1 'polypeptide(L)'
;MLKLITKFATVLVTTLSFLHAQNLLSNGSFEDGVGGGWNLYVDGGNGGAGTLESVTSEEAQDGSKFARVTTTAVVESKNWYVQFQDPSWAAETGVEYHISFYAKADDVRTIQVAAAGGPASNYTYYTGSEFVLGKEWKKIDFFYKSAATGTDSLNFNIYCGYAVGTYDFDNIVIESVSMKFPSTITPPSKSAWESGTHRNLFAELGYSQEQIEEKVNSTFQQLFFGDRTNEVVYTEEGDDLGYITKPGSGSIITEGQSYGMMIAVQMNRQDVFDRLWKFAYTNMMHHDGPRKGIFSWKLEESAPHEMIDPNPAPDGEEYFVTSLLFAAKRWGNKEGIFNYQEQADNILNTMLNFVPNETVVAEIDKEHAMILFTPDAQSTRYTDPSYHLPAFYTIWSELATNDKDFWKKMADTSRAFFQRACHETTGLTADYAAFDGTPYPVDFNRFAGWYHSDSWRVPMNIGMDYSWFKADPWQLEYSKRLMTWLASQTPDYKQTYSIDGTEQSEEEGSMVTYNASQGQVACNAVAALASTDTIAWRYVDRFWKQATPTGEWRYYSGLLHMLSLLHVSGNFKIWGNPALPVKEFRSVATFQSKELRGTARILDISGKTIGTVDLGKGIAVSSINGSILNKFNVRNRSNGVYFIKAIDEKGNNVVKQITTVK
;
A
#
# COMPACT_ATOMS: atom_id res chain seq x y z
N MET A 1 15.84 -63.99 8.77
CA MET A 1 15.68 -64.13 7.31
C MET A 1 14.68 -63.05 6.88
N LEU A 2 15.18 -61.87 6.47
CA LEU A 2 15.21 -61.38 5.06
C LEU A 2 13.78 -61.16 4.53
N LYS A 3 13.34 -60.01 3.97
CA LYS A 3 14.02 -58.92 3.24
C LYS A 3 12.97 -57.81 2.95
N LEU A 4 13.42 -56.54 2.89
CA LEU A 4 12.99 -55.40 2.04
C LEU A 4 11.47 -55.11 1.88
N ILE A 5 10.96 -53.90 2.09
CA ILE A 5 11.28 -52.65 1.35
C ILE A 5 11.04 -51.41 2.24
N THR A 6 12.06 -50.57 2.26
CA THR A 6 12.12 -49.17 2.71
C THR A 6 11.25 -48.26 1.85
N LYS A 7 10.45 -47.37 2.44
CA LYS A 7 10.20 -46.02 1.88
C LYS A 7 9.82 -45.04 2.99
N PHE A 8 10.69 -44.06 3.18
CA PHE A 8 10.56 -42.87 4.02
C PHE A 8 9.27 -42.11 3.72
N ALA A 9 8.54 -41.72 4.77
CA ALA A 9 7.65 -40.57 4.74
C ALA A 9 8.28 -39.49 5.62
N THR A 10 9.34 -38.86 5.11
CA THR A 10 9.79 -37.56 5.59
C THR A 10 8.70 -36.58 5.16
N VAL A 11 7.92 -36.08 6.13
CA VAL A 11 7.07 -34.91 5.89
C VAL A 11 8.03 -33.74 5.73
N LEU A 12 8.32 -33.39 4.48
CA LEU A 12 9.00 -32.16 4.13
C LEU A 12 8.00 -31.03 4.40
N VAL A 13 8.12 -30.41 5.58
CA VAL A 13 7.63 -29.05 5.78
C VAL A 13 8.52 -28.19 4.88
N THR A 14 8.05 -27.87 3.66
CA THR A 14 8.66 -26.81 2.88
C THR A 14 8.16 -25.48 3.44
N THR A 15 8.72 -25.08 4.57
CA THR A 15 9.07 -23.67 4.74
C THR A 15 9.95 -23.30 3.55
N LEU A 16 9.77 -22.11 2.98
CA LEU A 16 10.93 -21.53 2.33
C LEU A 16 11.95 -21.36 3.45
N SER A 17 12.93 -22.25 3.47
CA SER A 17 14.22 -21.86 3.91
C SER A 17 14.68 -20.74 2.96
N PHE A 18 14.53 -19.49 3.41
CA PHE A 18 15.77 -18.75 3.54
C PHE A 18 16.75 -19.75 4.19
N LEU A 19 18.03 -19.76 3.84
CA LEU A 19 18.92 -19.82 5.00
C LEU A 19 18.47 -18.60 5.81
N HIS A 20 17.50 -18.77 6.73
CA HIS A 20 17.25 -17.81 7.79
C HIS A 20 18.66 -17.74 8.33
N ALA A 21 19.34 -16.64 8.01
CA ALA A 21 20.65 -16.45 8.56
C ALA A 21 20.37 -16.58 10.06
N GLN A 22 21.03 -17.54 10.67
CA GLN A 22 20.92 -17.78 12.11
C GLN A 22 20.91 -16.40 12.77
N ASN A 23 19.92 -16.14 13.64
CA ASN A 23 19.84 -14.87 14.35
C ASN A 23 21.25 -14.54 14.82
N LEU A 24 21.80 -13.42 14.34
CA LEU A 24 23.16 -13.02 14.64
C LEU A 24 23.30 -12.72 16.14
N LEU A 25 22.17 -12.51 16.83
CA LEU A 25 22.12 -12.41 18.28
C LEU A 25 22.07 -13.79 18.93
N SER A 26 22.98 -14.01 19.86
CA SER A 26 23.08 -15.24 20.64
C SER A 26 21.93 -15.41 21.65
N ASN A 27 21.32 -14.33 22.13
CA ASN A 27 20.22 -14.32 23.11
C ASN A 27 19.16 -13.26 22.75
N GLY A 28 18.62 -13.36 21.54
CA GLY A 28 17.56 -12.47 21.05
C GLY A 28 16.18 -12.70 21.70
N SER A 29 15.90 -13.94 22.14
CA SER A 29 14.63 -14.33 22.76
C SER A 29 14.58 -14.18 24.28
N PHE A 30 15.70 -13.80 24.92
CA PHE A 30 15.79 -13.64 26.38
C PHE A 30 15.50 -14.90 27.22
N GLU A 31 15.43 -16.08 26.62
CA GLU A 31 15.22 -17.34 27.36
C GLU A 31 16.37 -17.66 28.33
N ASP A 32 17.57 -17.15 28.05
CA ASP A 32 18.73 -17.22 28.94
C ASP A 32 18.76 -16.08 29.97
N GLY A 33 17.71 -15.25 30.03
CA GLY A 33 17.61 -14.06 30.87
C GLY A 33 18.19 -12.81 30.20
N VAL A 34 18.12 -11.68 30.90
CA VAL A 34 18.80 -10.44 30.45
C VAL A 34 20.29 -10.55 30.79
N GLY A 35 21.12 -10.51 29.74
CA GLY A 35 22.55 -10.81 29.77
C GLY A 35 23.04 -11.23 28.38
N GLY A 36 24.35 -11.37 28.15
CA GLY A 36 24.89 -11.82 26.86
C GLY A 36 24.91 -10.75 25.75
N GLY A 37 25.15 -9.48 26.10
CA GLY A 37 25.29 -8.37 25.15
C GLY A 37 24.24 -7.27 25.29
N TRP A 38 23.13 -7.54 25.98
CA TRP A 38 22.13 -6.53 26.33
C TRP A 38 22.59 -5.68 27.50
N ASN A 39 22.76 -4.38 27.25
CA ASN A 39 23.22 -3.41 28.23
C ASN A 39 22.25 -2.23 28.33
N LEU A 40 21.88 -1.89 29.56
CA LEU A 40 21.10 -0.69 29.84
C LEU A 40 22.06 0.50 30.04
N TYR A 41 21.95 1.52 29.18
CA TYR A 41 22.73 2.74 29.29
C TYR A 41 21.83 3.86 29.82
N VAL A 42 21.99 4.20 31.10
CA VAL A 42 21.25 5.28 31.77
C VAL A 42 22.15 6.52 31.91
N ASP A 43 21.59 7.71 31.69
CA ASP A 43 22.28 8.97 31.98
C ASP A 43 22.24 9.29 33.50
N GLY A 44 22.94 8.47 34.29
CA GLY A 44 22.97 8.57 35.75
C GLY A 44 23.67 9.83 36.29
N GLY A 45 24.46 10.52 35.45
CA GLY A 45 25.13 11.77 35.83
C GLY A 45 24.18 12.97 35.94
N ASN A 46 23.00 12.88 35.33
CA ASN A 46 22.04 13.98 35.22
C ASN A 46 20.66 13.67 35.82
N GLY A 47 20.53 12.56 36.58
CA GLY A 47 19.30 12.23 37.32
C GLY A 47 18.33 11.25 36.63
N GLY A 48 18.70 10.66 35.49
CA GLY A 48 17.92 9.60 34.85
C GLY A 48 18.05 8.27 35.61
N ALA A 49 16.99 7.47 35.65
CA ALA A 49 17.00 6.17 36.32
C ALA A 49 16.10 5.14 35.62
N GLY A 50 16.59 3.89 35.55
CA GLY A 50 15.82 2.76 35.06
C GLY A 50 16.49 1.43 35.36
N THR A 51 15.76 0.34 35.16
CA THR A 51 16.23 -1.05 35.33
C THR A 51 15.92 -1.88 34.10
N LEU A 52 16.74 -2.91 33.87
CA LEU A 52 16.53 -3.94 32.85
C LEU A 52 16.48 -5.28 33.57
N GLU A 53 15.38 -6.01 33.41
CA GLU A 53 15.17 -7.31 34.05
C GLU A 53 14.59 -8.33 33.07
N SER A 54 14.74 -9.61 33.40
CA SER A 54 14.06 -10.70 32.68
C SER A 54 12.78 -11.03 33.41
N VAL A 55 11.67 -11.07 32.68
CA VAL A 55 10.35 -11.42 33.21
C VAL A 55 9.97 -12.79 32.66
N THR A 56 9.57 -13.70 33.54
CA THR A 56 8.99 -15.00 33.14
C THR A 56 7.47 -14.92 33.17
N SER A 57 6.80 -15.18 32.06
CA SER A 57 5.34 -15.06 31.93
C SER A 57 4.82 -15.85 30.74
N GLU A 58 3.57 -16.33 30.81
CA GLU A 58 2.84 -16.88 29.66
C GLU A 58 2.48 -15.80 28.62
N GLU A 59 2.62 -14.52 28.98
CA GLU A 59 2.47 -13.40 28.04
C GLU A 59 3.70 -13.17 27.16
N ALA A 60 4.79 -13.92 27.35
CA ALA A 60 5.95 -13.84 26.47
C ALA A 60 5.53 -14.11 25.02
N GLN A 61 6.11 -13.35 24.10
CA GLN A 61 5.78 -13.46 22.69
C GLN A 61 6.48 -14.65 22.04
N ASP A 62 7.69 -14.96 22.50
CA ASP A 62 8.40 -16.20 22.20
C ASP A 62 8.83 -16.88 23.51
N GLY A 63 8.80 -18.21 23.55
CA GLY A 63 9.21 -18.96 24.73
C GLY A 63 8.41 -18.64 26.01
N SER A 64 9.13 -18.27 27.07
CA SER A 64 8.59 -18.09 28.43
C SER A 64 9.13 -16.85 29.13
N LYS A 65 10.11 -16.16 28.54
CA LYS A 65 10.76 -14.98 29.10
C LYS A 65 10.84 -13.86 28.09
N PHE A 66 10.85 -12.64 28.60
CA PHE A 66 11.12 -11.44 27.80
C PHE A 66 11.91 -10.43 28.63
N ALA A 67 12.45 -9.40 27.98
CA ALA A 67 13.12 -8.30 28.65
C ALA A 67 12.13 -7.19 29.03
N ARG A 68 12.20 -6.71 30.26
CA ARG A 68 11.47 -5.54 30.73
C ARG A 68 12.43 -4.42 31.10
N VAL A 69 12.18 -3.25 30.53
CA VAL A 69 12.80 -1.99 30.92
C VAL A 69 11.81 -1.22 31.76
N THR A 70 12.21 -0.84 32.97
CA THR A 70 11.41 0.05 33.82
C THR A 70 12.12 1.39 33.94
N THR A 71 11.55 2.43 33.36
CA THR A 71 12.01 3.81 33.51
C THR A 71 11.40 4.40 34.78
N THR A 72 12.24 4.73 35.77
CA THR A 72 11.80 5.24 37.08
C THR A 72 12.02 6.74 37.26
N ALA A 73 12.95 7.33 36.51
CA ALA A 73 13.15 8.77 36.43
C ALA A 73 13.60 9.20 35.02
N VAL A 74 13.04 10.32 34.55
CA VAL A 74 13.34 10.92 33.25
C VAL A 74 14.06 12.26 33.43
N VAL A 75 14.89 12.62 32.46
CA VAL A 75 15.58 13.92 32.42
C VAL A 75 15.12 14.63 31.16
N GLU A 76 14.60 15.84 31.33
CA GLU A 76 14.14 16.66 30.21
C GLU A 76 15.27 16.84 29.19
N SER A 77 14.97 16.66 27.90
CA SER A 77 15.91 16.75 26.76
C SER A 77 17.01 15.67 26.62
N LYS A 78 17.01 14.62 27.45
CA LYS A 78 17.99 13.52 27.37
C LYS A 78 17.30 12.16 27.29
N ASN A 79 17.30 11.57 26.09
CA ASN A 79 16.75 10.24 25.86
C ASN A 79 17.87 9.19 25.97
N TRP A 80 17.76 8.29 26.94
CA TRP A 80 18.68 7.19 27.17
C TRP A 80 18.10 5.87 26.65
N TYR A 81 18.94 4.84 26.47
CA TYR A 81 18.58 3.68 25.67
C TYR A 81 19.03 2.34 26.27
N VAL A 82 18.34 1.28 25.87
CA VAL A 82 18.87 -0.08 25.93
C VAL A 82 19.60 -0.34 24.62
N GLN A 83 20.83 -0.82 24.71
CA GLN A 83 21.61 -1.19 23.55
C GLN A 83 21.99 -2.65 23.63
N PHE A 84 21.92 -3.30 22.48
CA PHE A 84 22.59 -4.57 22.29
C PHE A 84 23.98 -4.35 21.69
N GLN A 85 24.98 -4.91 22.35
CA GLN A 85 26.34 -5.02 21.86
C GLN A 85 26.77 -6.48 22.00
N ASP A 86 26.72 -7.24 20.90
CA ASP A 86 27.18 -8.62 20.88
C ASP A 86 28.47 -8.73 20.07
N PRO A 87 29.62 -9.00 20.73
CA PRO A 87 30.90 -9.11 20.05
C PRO A 87 31.04 -10.39 19.23
N SER A 88 30.05 -11.30 19.24
CA SER A 88 30.13 -12.60 18.57
C SER A 88 29.92 -12.56 17.06
N TRP A 89 29.46 -11.43 16.51
CA TRP A 89 29.31 -11.23 15.07
C TRP A 89 29.81 -9.84 14.64
N ALA A 90 30.14 -9.69 13.36
CA ALA A 90 30.62 -8.43 12.78
C ALA A 90 29.75 -8.06 11.57
N ALA A 91 29.40 -6.78 11.47
CA ALA A 91 28.77 -6.29 10.26
C ALA A 91 29.77 -6.28 9.10
N GLU A 92 29.29 -6.38 7.86
CA GLU A 92 30.06 -6.37 6.63
C GLU A 92 29.66 -5.17 5.78
N THR A 93 30.63 -4.40 5.30
CA THR A 93 30.39 -3.26 4.42
C THR A 93 29.54 -3.67 3.21
N GLY A 94 28.45 -2.94 3.00
CA GLY A 94 27.53 -3.12 1.87
C GLY A 94 26.48 -4.20 2.06
N VAL A 95 26.55 -5.00 3.14
CA VAL A 95 25.49 -5.94 3.52
C VAL A 95 24.37 -5.19 4.22
N GLU A 96 23.13 -5.53 3.87
CA GLU A 96 21.96 -5.05 4.56
C GLU A 96 21.56 -6.01 5.66
N TYR A 97 21.18 -5.47 6.80
CA TYR A 97 20.75 -6.19 7.98
C TYR A 97 19.29 -5.86 8.23
N HIS A 98 18.49 -6.89 8.49
CA HIS A 98 17.13 -6.78 8.96
C HIS A 98 17.17 -6.89 10.47
N ILE A 99 16.62 -5.89 11.15
CA ILE A 99 16.47 -5.87 12.59
C ILE A 99 14.98 -5.91 12.88
N SER A 100 14.54 -6.91 13.64
CA SER A 100 13.13 -7.02 14.06
C SER A 100 13.00 -7.48 15.50
N PHE A 101 11.90 -7.10 16.16
CA PHE A 101 11.59 -7.48 17.54
C PHE A 101 10.11 -7.23 17.85
N TYR A 102 9.62 -7.78 18.94
CA TYR A 102 8.31 -7.43 19.49
C TYR A 102 8.47 -6.48 20.67
N ALA A 103 7.58 -5.48 20.75
CA ALA A 103 7.57 -4.51 21.83
C ALA A 103 6.15 -4.18 22.29
N LYS A 104 5.98 -3.94 23.59
CA LYS A 104 4.78 -3.34 24.19
C LYS A 104 5.16 -2.38 25.32
N ALA A 105 4.21 -1.57 25.76
CA ALA A 105 4.36 -0.66 26.89
C ALA A 105 3.12 -0.67 27.80
N ASP A 106 3.28 -0.25 29.05
CA ASP A 106 2.17 -0.14 30.02
C ASP A 106 1.14 0.95 29.65
N ASP A 107 1.54 1.93 28.83
CA ASP A 107 0.65 2.96 28.28
C ASP A 107 1.10 3.36 26.87
N VAL A 108 0.24 4.07 26.13
CA VAL A 108 0.54 4.55 24.79
C VAL A 108 1.71 5.54 24.81
N ARG A 109 2.80 5.21 24.11
CA ARG A 109 4.01 6.03 24.10
C ARG A 109 4.89 5.77 22.88
N THR A 110 5.68 6.76 22.50
CA THR A 110 6.65 6.67 21.40
C THR A 110 8.00 6.19 21.91
N ILE A 111 8.58 5.20 21.24
CA ILE A 111 9.99 4.85 21.36
C ILE A 111 10.74 5.25 20.09
N GLN A 112 12.03 5.52 20.20
CA GLN A 112 12.92 5.65 19.06
C GLN A 112 13.79 4.40 18.98
N VAL A 113 13.99 3.92 17.76
CA VAL A 113 14.80 2.74 17.48
C VAL A 113 15.85 3.13 16.45
N ALA A 114 17.12 2.84 16.70
CA ALA A 114 18.21 3.30 15.86
C ALA A 114 19.31 2.28 15.63
N ALA A 115 19.91 2.36 14.44
CA ALA A 115 21.22 1.80 14.15
C ALA A 115 22.29 2.87 14.41
N ALA A 116 23.31 2.52 15.18
CA ALA A 116 24.42 3.40 15.53
C ALA A 116 25.76 2.65 15.45
N GLY A 117 26.86 3.37 15.50
CA GLY A 117 28.19 2.79 15.62
C GLY A 117 28.59 2.57 17.08
N GLY A 118 29.54 1.67 17.31
CA GLY A 118 30.19 1.48 18.60
C GLY A 118 31.38 2.44 18.82
N PRO A 119 32.26 2.13 19.80
CA PRO A 119 33.42 2.95 20.15
C PRO A 119 34.33 3.29 18.96
N ALA A 120 34.59 2.32 18.06
CA ALA A 120 35.41 2.53 16.86
C ALA A 120 34.82 3.56 15.87
N SER A 121 33.51 3.82 15.96
CA SER A 121 32.79 4.78 15.13
C SER A 121 32.40 6.04 15.90
N ASN A 122 33.04 6.33 17.04
CA ASN A 122 32.72 7.45 17.93
C ASN A 122 31.22 7.53 18.31
N TYR A 123 30.53 6.39 18.41
CA TYR A 123 29.10 6.33 18.71
C TYR A 123 28.21 7.08 17.70
N THR A 124 28.62 7.14 16.43
CA THR A 124 27.87 7.84 15.36
C THR A 124 26.46 7.27 15.21
N TYR A 125 25.44 8.14 15.20
CA TYR A 125 24.07 7.77 14.86
C TYR A 125 23.94 7.62 13.34
N TYR A 126 23.48 6.47 12.85
CA TYR A 126 23.34 6.24 11.40
C TYR A 126 21.93 6.49 10.90
N THR A 127 20.94 5.82 11.50
CA THR A 127 19.53 5.94 11.13
C THR A 127 18.65 5.51 12.29
N GLY A 128 17.40 5.93 12.29
CA GLY A 128 16.41 5.43 13.22
C GLY A 128 15.00 5.89 12.88
N SER A 129 14.03 5.31 13.58
CA SER A 129 12.61 5.56 13.37
C SER A 129 11.87 5.56 14.70
N GLU A 130 10.76 6.28 14.74
CA GLU A 130 9.89 6.34 15.90
C GLU A 130 8.72 5.37 15.75
N PHE A 131 8.37 4.70 16.85
CA PHE A 131 7.29 3.75 16.89
C PHE A 131 6.40 4.01 18.11
N VAL A 132 5.10 4.12 17.87
CA VAL A 132 4.10 4.17 18.95
C VAL A 132 3.82 2.75 19.44
N LEU A 133 3.99 2.54 20.74
CA LEU A 133 3.65 1.32 21.48
C LEU A 133 2.34 1.51 22.24
N GLY A 134 1.68 0.39 22.54
CA GLY A 134 0.57 0.29 23.46
C GLY A 134 0.67 -0.99 24.28
N LYS A 135 -0.43 -1.43 24.91
CA LYS A 135 -0.44 -2.59 25.82
C LYS A 135 -0.29 -3.95 25.12
N GLU A 136 -0.54 -3.98 23.81
CA GLU A 136 -0.43 -5.19 23.00
C GLU A 136 0.96 -5.30 22.38
N TRP A 137 1.44 -6.54 22.21
CA TRP A 137 2.69 -6.80 21.48
C TRP A 137 2.58 -6.31 20.05
N LYS A 138 3.52 -5.45 19.67
CA LYS A 138 3.66 -4.94 18.32
C LYS A 138 4.99 -5.38 17.75
N LYS A 139 4.97 -5.96 16.56
CA LYS A 139 6.20 -6.24 15.82
C LYS A 139 6.78 -4.93 15.27
N ILE A 140 8.06 -4.73 15.47
CA ILE A 140 8.86 -3.63 14.93
C ILE A 140 9.94 -4.25 14.06
N ASP A 141 10.14 -3.70 12.88
CA ASP A 141 11.19 -4.09 11.96
C ASP A 141 11.72 -2.90 11.16
N PHE A 142 13.01 -2.91 10.87
CA PHE A 142 13.67 -1.93 10.01
C PHE A 142 14.96 -2.51 9.44
N PHE A 143 15.51 -1.82 8.44
CA PHE A 143 16.68 -2.27 7.68
C PHE A 143 17.84 -1.29 7.82
N TYR A 144 19.05 -1.82 7.91
CA TYR A 144 20.28 -1.03 7.92
C TYR A 144 21.31 -1.63 6.97
N LYS A 145 21.77 -0.84 6.00
CA LYS A 145 22.89 -1.20 5.14
C LYS A 145 24.20 -0.72 5.75
N SER A 146 25.08 -1.65 6.11
CA SER A 146 26.32 -1.30 6.79
C SER A 146 27.27 -0.53 5.87
N ALA A 147 27.80 0.59 6.36
CA ALA A 147 28.82 1.38 5.67
C ALA A 147 30.26 0.93 6.02
N ALA A 148 30.42 0.04 7.01
CA ALA A 148 31.71 -0.42 7.49
C ALA A 148 31.67 -1.90 7.90
N THR A 149 32.84 -2.53 7.93
CA THR A 149 33.02 -3.89 8.45
C THR A 149 33.54 -3.83 9.87
N GLY A 150 32.92 -4.55 10.81
CA GLY A 150 33.39 -4.63 12.19
C GLY A 150 32.30 -4.99 13.20
N THR A 151 32.72 -5.41 14.39
CA THR A 151 31.85 -5.72 15.54
C THR A 151 31.20 -4.47 16.15
N ASP A 152 31.77 -3.29 15.87
CA ASP A 152 31.27 -1.97 16.31
C ASP A 152 30.64 -1.19 15.15
N SER A 153 30.45 -1.81 13.99
CA SER A 153 29.91 -1.13 12.79
C SER A 153 28.38 -1.10 12.76
N LEU A 154 27.71 -1.90 13.61
CA LEU A 154 26.27 -1.86 13.80
C LEU A 154 25.93 -2.21 15.26
N ASN A 155 25.53 -1.19 16.00
CA ASN A 155 24.88 -1.29 17.31
C ASN A 155 23.39 -0.99 17.16
N PHE A 156 22.60 -1.65 17.98
CA PHE A 156 21.14 -1.53 17.99
C PHE A 156 20.67 -0.85 19.27
N ASN A 157 20.05 0.34 19.14
CA ASN A 157 19.60 1.17 20.25
C ASN A 157 18.07 1.25 20.29
N ILE A 158 17.49 1.00 21.46
CA ILE A 158 16.06 1.25 21.74
C ILE A 158 15.97 2.30 22.86
N TYR A 159 15.50 3.49 22.49
CA TYR A 159 15.40 4.62 23.41
C TYR A 159 14.10 4.55 24.21
N CYS A 160 14.24 4.49 25.54
CA CYS A 160 13.13 4.27 26.49
C CYS A 160 13.13 5.31 27.63
N GLY A 161 13.98 6.34 27.55
CA GLY A 161 14.19 7.32 28.62
C GLY A 161 13.26 8.53 28.61
N TYR A 162 12.33 8.62 27.67
CA TYR A 162 11.47 9.81 27.48
C TYR A 162 10.32 9.90 28.50
N ALA A 163 9.82 8.75 28.98
CA ALA A 163 8.69 8.69 29.91
C ALA A 163 8.88 7.59 30.96
N VAL A 164 8.41 7.86 32.18
CA VAL A 164 8.30 6.88 33.28
C VAL A 164 7.30 5.78 32.89
N GLY A 165 7.63 4.53 33.20
CA GLY A 165 6.79 3.35 32.92
C GLY A 165 7.60 2.14 32.46
N THR A 166 6.91 1.14 31.91
CA THR A 166 7.52 -0.14 31.52
C THR A 166 7.44 -0.40 30.03
N TYR A 167 8.52 -0.94 29.48
CA TYR A 167 8.63 -1.36 28.09
C TYR A 167 9.07 -2.82 28.07
N ASP A 168 8.33 -3.66 27.37
CA ASP A 168 8.65 -5.08 27.24
C ASP A 168 9.13 -5.36 25.83
N PHE A 169 10.19 -6.15 25.70
CA PHE A 169 10.84 -6.51 24.44
C PHE A 169 11.07 -8.01 24.36
N ASP A 170 10.81 -8.58 23.20
CA ASP A 170 10.97 -10.01 22.98
C ASP A 170 11.34 -10.34 21.53
N ASN A 171 11.95 -11.52 21.33
CA ASN A 171 12.31 -12.10 20.05
C ASN A 171 13.05 -11.14 19.11
N ILE A 172 14.17 -10.60 19.60
CA ILE A 172 15.00 -9.66 18.85
C ILE A 172 15.87 -10.43 17.87
N VAL A 173 15.74 -10.10 16.60
CA VAL A 173 16.43 -10.73 15.48
C VAL A 173 17.25 -9.68 14.76
N ILE A 174 18.55 -9.95 14.58
CA ILE A 174 19.35 -9.31 13.53
C ILE A 174 19.79 -10.42 12.58
N GLU A 175 19.48 -10.25 11.31
CA GLU A 175 19.90 -11.19 10.28
C GLU A 175 20.50 -10.44 9.09
N SER A 176 21.55 -11.00 8.50
CA SER A 176 22.04 -10.48 7.22
C SER A 176 21.00 -10.80 6.14
N VAL A 177 20.52 -9.76 5.49
CA VAL A 177 19.62 -9.88 4.35
C VAL A 177 20.46 -10.33 3.16
N SER A 178 20.59 -11.63 3.03
CA SER A 178 21.17 -12.26 1.85
C SER A 178 20.16 -12.34 0.71
N MET A 179 19.42 -11.26 0.45
CA MET A 179 18.59 -11.21 -0.74
C MET A 179 19.52 -11.04 -1.94
N LYS A 180 19.93 -12.18 -2.51
CA LYS A 180 20.60 -12.21 -3.81
C LYS A 180 19.56 -11.81 -4.83
N PHE A 181 19.57 -10.53 -5.21
CA PHE A 181 18.78 -10.08 -6.33
C PHE A 181 19.08 -10.96 -7.54
N PRO A 182 18.05 -11.36 -8.31
CA PRO A 182 18.26 -12.04 -9.57
C PRO A 182 19.28 -11.24 -10.41
N SER A 183 20.29 -11.94 -10.95
CA SER A 183 21.39 -11.30 -11.70
C SER A 183 20.95 -10.72 -13.05
N THR A 184 19.68 -10.91 -13.42
CA THR A 184 19.04 -10.37 -14.63
C THR A 184 17.59 -10.00 -14.33
N ILE A 185 17.08 -8.98 -15.02
CA ILE A 185 15.63 -8.71 -15.09
C ILE A 185 15.18 -8.96 -16.53
N THR A 186 14.26 -9.91 -16.70
CA THR A 186 13.69 -10.23 -18.01
C THR A 186 12.19 -9.95 -17.99
N PRO A 187 11.72 -8.83 -18.55
CA PRO A 187 10.30 -8.60 -18.73
C PRO A 187 9.64 -9.75 -19.52
N PRO A 188 8.37 -10.10 -19.22
CA PRO A 188 7.62 -11.09 -19.98
C PRO A 188 7.65 -10.79 -21.49
N SER A 189 7.71 -11.83 -22.33
CA SER A 189 7.79 -11.65 -23.79
C SER A 189 6.53 -10.98 -24.36
N LYS A 190 5.35 -11.31 -23.82
CA LYS A 190 4.04 -10.72 -24.15
C LYS A 190 3.57 -9.75 -23.08
N SER A 191 2.72 -8.80 -23.47
CA SER A 191 2.08 -7.89 -22.52
C SER A 191 1.02 -8.62 -21.66
N ALA A 192 0.55 -7.98 -20.59
CA ALA A 192 -0.54 -8.53 -19.79
C ALA A 192 -1.86 -8.60 -20.59
N TRP A 193 -2.08 -7.66 -21.52
CA TRP A 193 -3.21 -7.69 -22.46
C TRP A 193 -3.17 -8.94 -23.34
N GLU A 194 -2.03 -9.22 -23.99
CA GLU A 194 -1.90 -10.34 -24.92
C GLU A 194 -1.91 -11.72 -24.25
N SER A 195 -1.41 -11.80 -23.02
CA SER A 195 -1.18 -13.08 -22.33
C SER A 195 -2.18 -13.42 -21.23
N GLY A 196 -2.94 -12.42 -20.75
CA GLY A 196 -3.73 -12.54 -19.52
C GLY A 196 -2.90 -12.70 -18.25
N THR A 197 -1.57 -12.67 -18.34
CA THR A 197 -0.67 -12.87 -17.19
C THR A 197 -0.09 -11.54 -16.77
N HIS A 198 -0.30 -11.17 -15.52
CA HIS A 198 0.26 -9.94 -14.96
C HIS A 198 1.53 -10.30 -14.20
N ARG A 199 2.61 -9.59 -14.50
CA ARG A 199 3.92 -9.78 -13.89
C ARG A 199 3.84 -9.59 -12.37
N ASN A 200 4.49 -10.46 -11.61
CA ASN A 200 4.57 -10.36 -10.15
C ASN A 200 6.04 -10.22 -9.74
N LEU A 201 6.45 -8.98 -9.48
CA LEU A 201 7.84 -8.63 -9.17
C LEU A 201 8.28 -9.18 -7.81
N PHE A 202 7.38 -9.31 -6.85
CA PHE A 202 7.69 -9.94 -5.56
C PHE A 202 7.95 -11.44 -5.72
N ALA A 203 7.16 -12.13 -6.54
CA ALA A 203 7.41 -13.54 -6.83
C ALA A 203 8.74 -13.73 -7.57
N GLU A 204 9.09 -12.83 -8.49
CA GLU A 204 10.41 -12.83 -9.16
C GLU A 204 11.58 -12.58 -8.20
N LEU A 205 11.35 -11.85 -7.11
CA LEU A 205 12.31 -11.67 -6.01
C LEU A 205 12.36 -12.87 -5.04
N GLY A 206 11.48 -13.86 -5.20
CA GLY A 206 11.47 -15.10 -4.42
C GLY A 206 10.46 -15.13 -3.26
N TYR A 207 9.62 -14.11 -3.10
CA TYR A 207 8.54 -14.15 -2.11
C TYR A 207 7.48 -15.18 -2.52
N SER A 208 6.99 -15.94 -1.54
CA SER A 208 5.92 -16.90 -1.77
C SER A 208 4.60 -16.18 -2.05
N GLN A 209 3.72 -16.84 -2.80
CA GLN A 209 2.40 -16.30 -3.11
C GLN A 209 1.58 -16.01 -1.83
N GLU A 210 1.72 -16.83 -0.78
CA GLU A 210 1.05 -16.64 0.51
C GLU A 210 1.49 -15.33 1.19
N GLN A 211 2.81 -15.05 1.25
CA GLN A 211 3.32 -13.79 1.81
C GLN A 211 2.84 -12.57 1.03
N ILE A 212 2.79 -12.67 -0.30
CA ILE A 212 2.34 -11.59 -1.16
C ILE A 212 0.85 -11.31 -0.93
N GLU A 213 0.03 -12.37 -0.85
CA GLU A 213 -1.39 -12.26 -0.55
C GLU A 213 -1.64 -11.71 0.85
N GLU A 214 -0.87 -12.13 1.85
CA GLU A 214 -0.93 -11.59 3.20
C GLU A 214 -0.60 -10.10 3.22
N LYS A 215 0.47 -9.66 2.56
CA LYS A 215 0.84 -8.23 2.48
C LYS A 215 -0.26 -7.41 1.78
N VAL A 216 -0.76 -7.87 0.63
CA VAL A 216 -1.86 -7.20 -0.09
C VAL A 216 -3.12 -7.09 0.76
N ASN A 217 -3.55 -8.20 1.38
CA ASN A 217 -4.77 -8.24 2.17
C ASN A 217 -4.64 -7.41 3.45
N SER A 218 -3.52 -7.49 4.17
CA SER A 218 -3.30 -6.71 5.40
C SER A 218 -3.21 -5.22 5.14
N THR A 219 -2.54 -4.77 4.07
CA THR A 219 -2.53 -3.37 3.64
C THR A 219 -3.94 -2.85 3.36
N PHE A 220 -4.74 -3.62 2.61
CA PHE A 220 -6.13 -3.24 2.34
C PHE A 220 -6.97 -3.19 3.63
N GLN A 221 -6.83 -4.17 4.51
CA GLN A 221 -7.54 -4.20 5.79
C GLN A 221 -7.16 -3.00 6.66
N GLN A 222 -5.87 -2.66 6.77
CA GLN A 222 -5.41 -1.50 7.55
C GLN A 222 -6.03 -0.19 7.02
N LEU A 223 -5.90 0.06 5.72
CA LEU A 223 -6.35 1.33 5.12
C LEU A 223 -7.87 1.49 5.06
N PHE A 224 -8.62 0.39 4.95
CA PHE A 224 -10.08 0.47 4.81
C PHE A 224 -10.86 0.12 6.08
N PHE A 225 -10.29 -0.68 6.99
CA PHE A 225 -11.00 -1.24 8.14
C PHE A 225 -10.16 -1.34 9.42
N GLY A 226 -8.96 -0.76 9.44
CA GLY A 226 -8.06 -0.73 10.60
C GLY A 226 -8.48 0.27 11.68
N ASP A 227 -7.50 0.77 12.42
CA ASP A 227 -7.70 1.81 13.42
C ASP A 227 -8.12 3.15 12.79
N ARG A 228 -9.25 3.69 13.24
CA ARG A 228 -9.81 4.94 12.70
C ARG A 228 -8.97 6.17 13.03
N THR A 229 -8.17 6.12 14.08
CA THR A 229 -7.35 7.27 14.49
C THR A 229 -6.16 7.43 13.55
N ASN A 230 -5.45 6.34 13.27
CA ASN A 230 -4.12 6.38 12.65
C ASN A 230 -3.94 5.58 11.36
N GLU A 231 -4.90 4.75 10.96
CA GLU A 231 -4.71 3.81 9.84
C GLU A 231 -5.71 4.00 8.71
N VAL A 232 -6.99 4.17 9.04
CA VAL A 232 -8.07 4.16 8.06
C VAL A 232 -8.11 5.46 7.24
N VAL A 233 -8.41 5.29 5.96
CA VAL A 233 -8.77 6.35 5.00
C VAL A 233 -10.18 6.16 4.44
N TYR A 234 -10.84 5.02 4.65
CA TYR A 234 -12.22 4.77 4.21
C TYR A 234 -13.23 5.00 5.34
N THR A 235 -14.25 5.82 5.07
CA THR A 235 -15.34 6.09 6.00
C THR A 235 -16.67 5.63 5.41
N GLU A 236 -17.37 4.75 6.12
CA GLU A 236 -18.77 4.42 5.83
C GLU A 236 -19.68 5.53 6.36
N GLU A 237 -20.65 5.96 5.55
CA GLU A 237 -21.67 6.92 5.93
C GLU A 237 -23.07 6.33 5.74
N GLY A 238 -23.88 6.36 6.81
CA GLY A 238 -25.21 5.78 6.81
C GLY A 238 -25.24 4.32 6.37
N ASP A 239 -26.34 3.91 5.75
CA ASP A 239 -26.56 2.51 5.38
C ASP A 239 -25.88 2.12 4.06
N ASP A 240 -25.61 3.07 3.15
CA ASP A 240 -25.16 2.75 1.78
C ASP A 240 -24.25 3.80 1.11
N LEU A 241 -23.68 4.74 1.85
CA LEU A 241 -22.65 5.65 1.36
C LEU A 241 -21.28 5.31 1.97
N GLY A 242 -20.24 5.86 1.36
CA GLY A 242 -18.90 5.89 1.93
C GLY A 242 -17.98 6.77 1.11
N TYR A 243 -16.95 7.30 1.76
CA TYR A 243 -16.01 8.21 1.14
C TYR A 243 -14.58 7.96 1.63
N ILE A 244 -13.60 8.48 0.90
CA ILE A 244 -12.20 8.43 1.30
C ILE A 244 -11.85 9.72 2.05
N THR A 245 -11.61 9.60 3.36
CA THR A 245 -11.19 10.67 4.25
C THR A 245 -9.71 11.01 4.02
N LYS A 246 -9.42 12.30 3.86
CA LYS A 246 -8.07 12.86 3.90
C LYS A 246 -7.83 13.49 5.29
N PRO A 247 -7.13 12.79 6.22
CA PRO A 247 -6.95 13.24 7.60
C PRO A 247 -6.39 14.66 7.67
N GLY A 248 -6.92 15.47 8.59
CA GLY A 248 -6.48 16.85 8.81
C GLY A 248 -6.91 17.86 7.76
N SER A 249 -7.42 17.44 6.59
CA SER A 249 -7.79 18.39 5.52
C SER A 249 -9.20 18.98 5.66
N GLY A 250 -10.11 18.31 6.36
CA GLY A 250 -11.53 18.67 6.42
C GLY A 250 -12.25 18.53 5.07
N SER A 251 -11.68 17.83 4.10
CA SER A 251 -12.22 17.73 2.74
C SER A 251 -12.18 16.32 2.16
N ILE A 252 -13.13 16.04 1.28
CA ILE A 252 -13.20 14.82 0.46
C ILE A 252 -12.89 15.23 -0.98
N ILE A 253 -12.01 14.51 -1.66
CA ILE A 253 -11.59 14.85 -3.03
C ILE A 253 -11.76 13.71 -4.03
N THR A 254 -12.00 14.06 -5.31
CA THR A 254 -12.31 13.10 -6.38
C THR A 254 -11.18 12.10 -6.62
N GLU A 255 -9.93 12.55 -6.53
CA GLU A 255 -8.73 11.71 -6.60
C GLU A 255 -8.83 10.52 -5.63
N GLY A 256 -8.96 10.79 -4.33
CA GLY A 256 -9.03 9.74 -3.32
C GLY A 256 -10.23 8.84 -3.49
N GLN A 257 -11.39 9.44 -3.78
CA GLN A 257 -12.63 8.71 -3.98
C GLN A 257 -12.53 7.71 -5.15
N SER A 258 -11.97 8.16 -6.27
CA SER A 258 -11.77 7.34 -7.47
C SER A 258 -10.68 6.27 -7.28
N TYR A 259 -9.60 6.58 -6.54
CA TYR A 259 -8.59 5.59 -6.13
C TYR A 259 -9.21 4.51 -5.24
N GLY A 260 -10.06 4.89 -4.29
CA GLY A 260 -10.82 3.96 -3.46
C GLY A 260 -11.67 3.00 -4.30
N MET A 261 -12.35 3.51 -5.33
CA MET A 261 -13.12 2.68 -6.27
C MET A 261 -12.21 1.73 -7.06
N MET A 262 -11.07 2.20 -7.56
CA MET A 262 -10.11 1.36 -8.27
C MET A 262 -9.58 0.24 -7.35
N ILE A 263 -9.18 0.57 -6.12
CA ILE A 263 -8.72 -0.41 -5.14
C ILE A 263 -9.83 -1.43 -4.84
N ALA A 264 -11.06 -0.97 -4.59
CA ALA A 264 -12.18 -1.85 -4.28
C ALA A 264 -12.53 -2.81 -5.43
N VAL A 265 -12.53 -2.33 -6.68
CA VAL A 265 -12.76 -3.20 -7.84
C VAL A 265 -11.63 -4.18 -8.04
N GLN A 266 -10.37 -3.84 -7.76
CA GLN A 266 -9.25 -4.80 -7.84
C GLN A 266 -9.28 -5.84 -6.71
N MET A 267 -9.69 -5.43 -5.50
CA MET A 267 -9.81 -6.28 -4.31
C MET A 267 -11.10 -7.11 -4.24
N ASN A 268 -11.96 -7.05 -5.25
CA ASN A 268 -13.26 -7.74 -5.28
C ASN A 268 -14.27 -7.27 -4.21
N ARG A 269 -14.20 -6.01 -3.79
CA ARG A 269 -15.08 -5.45 -2.75
C ARG A 269 -16.18 -4.60 -3.37
N GLN A 270 -17.16 -5.26 -3.98
CA GLN A 270 -18.32 -4.58 -4.59
C GLN A 270 -19.12 -3.76 -3.58
N ASP A 271 -19.17 -4.20 -2.32
CA ASP A 271 -19.83 -3.49 -1.23
C ASP A 271 -19.17 -2.13 -0.94
N VAL A 272 -17.83 -2.08 -0.92
CA VAL A 272 -17.07 -0.83 -0.77
C VAL A 272 -17.20 0.03 -2.02
N PHE A 273 -17.07 -0.59 -3.19
CA PHE A 273 -17.18 0.08 -4.47
C PHE A 273 -18.53 0.80 -4.65
N ASP A 274 -19.64 0.09 -4.40
CA ASP A 274 -20.99 0.63 -4.59
C ASP A 274 -21.25 1.81 -3.64
N ARG A 275 -20.73 1.77 -2.41
CA ARG A 275 -20.78 2.89 -1.46
C ARG A 275 -20.00 4.12 -1.92
N LEU A 276 -18.76 3.90 -2.35
CA LEU A 276 -17.88 4.95 -2.86
C LEU A 276 -18.46 5.60 -4.12
N TRP A 277 -18.92 4.78 -5.06
CA TRP A 277 -19.55 5.26 -6.28
C TRP A 277 -20.84 6.03 -5.98
N LYS A 278 -21.70 5.49 -5.12
CA LYS A 278 -22.95 6.18 -4.76
C LYS A 278 -22.67 7.54 -4.11
N PHE A 279 -21.66 7.66 -3.26
CA PHE A 279 -21.23 8.94 -2.69
C PHE A 279 -20.75 9.90 -3.78
N ALA A 280 -19.86 9.46 -4.67
CA ALA A 280 -19.35 10.28 -5.77
C ALA A 280 -20.48 10.78 -6.68
N TYR A 281 -21.36 9.87 -7.10
CA TYR A 281 -22.53 10.21 -7.91
C TYR A 281 -23.45 11.21 -7.19
N THR A 282 -23.75 11.00 -5.90
CA THR A 282 -24.78 11.77 -5.17
C THR A 282 -24.28 13.15 -4.75
N ASN A 283 -23.04 13.25 -4.27
CA ASN A 283 -22.54 14.45 -3.59
C ASN A 283 -21.51 15.21 -4.44
N MET A 284 -20.73 14.52 -5.26
CA MET A 284 -19.63 15.14 -6.02
C MET A 284 -20.06 15.53 -7.42
N MET A 285 -20.96 14.80 -8.07
CA MET A 285 -21.43 15.12 -9.42
C MET A 285 -22.47 16.25 -9.41
N HIS A 286 -22.28 17.24 -10.30
CA HIS A 286 -23.32 18.22 -10.60
C HIS A 286 -24.47 17.55 -11.37
N HIS A 287 -25.67 17.48 -10.77
CA HIS A 287 -26.83 16.86 -11.42
C HIS A 287 -27.63 17.82 -12.31
N ASP A 288 -27.43 19.13 -12.15
CA ASP A 288 -28.09 20.18 -12.89
C ASP A 288 -27.15 21.38 -13.14
N GLY A 289 -27.70 22.45 -13.70
CA GLY A 289 -26.96 23.69 -13.93
C GLY A 289 -25.88 23.62 -15.02
N PRO A 290 -25.03 24.65 -15.09
CA PRO A 290 -24.05 24.83 -16.16
C PRO A 290 -22.86 23.85 -16.08
N ARG A 291 -22.77 23.02 -15.03
CA ARG A 291 -21.70 22.02 -14.85
C ARG A 291 -22.24 20.59 -14.84
N LYS A 292 -23.51 20.38 -15.25
CA LYS A 292 -24.15 19.07 -15.21
C LYS A 292 -23.26 17.97 -15.78
N GLY A 293 -23.03 16.93 -14.99
CA GLY A 293 -22.22 15.75 -15.34
C GLY A 293 -20.74 15.85 -14.96
N ILE A 294 -20.24 17.02 -14.58
CA ILE A 294 -18.88 17.23 -14.05
C ILE A 294 -18.87 16.92 -12.55
N PHE A 295 -17.76 16.46 -12.00
CA PHE A 295 -17.60 16.30 -10.55
C PHE A 295 -16.91 17.53 -9.93
N SER A 296 -17.39 17.97 -8.78
CA SER A 296 -16.64 18.88 -7.91
C SER A 296 -15.46 18.12 -7.31
N TRP A 297 -14.24 18.62 -7.53
CA TRP A 297 -13.02 17.97 -7.08
C TRP A 297 -12.88 17.95 -5.57
N LYS A 298 -13.59 18.83 -4.86
CA LYS A 298 -13.44 19.04 -3.42
C LYS A 298 -14.75 19.39 -2.73
N LEU A 299 -15.15 18.53 -1.81
CA LEU A 299 -16.27 18.74 -0.89
C LEU A 299 -15.78 19.00 0.54
N GLU A 300 -16.63 19.64 1.34
CA GLU A 300 -16.52 19.60 2.80
C GLU A 300 -16.68 18.16 3.31
N GLU A 301 -15.82 17.75 4.25
CA GLU A 301 -15.98 16.44 4.89
C GLU A 301 -17.20 16.39 5.81
N SER A 302 -17.62 17.53 6.37
CA SER A 302 -18.83 17.56 7.19
C SER A 302 -20.10 17.52 6.34
N ALA A 303 -21.05 16.66 6.73
CA ALA A 303 -22.40 16.68 6.17
C ALA A 303 -23.00 18.11 6.27
N PRO A 304 -23.63 18.63 5.21
CA PRO A 304 -24.13 17.90 4.04
C PRO A 304 -23.16 17.76 2.84
N HIS A 305 -21.84 17.91 3.05
CA HIS A 305 -20.81 17.79 2.01
C HIS A 305 -20.90 18.84 0.90
N GLU A 306 -21.05 20.10 1.29
CA GLU A 306 -21.10 21.21 0.34
C GLU A 306 -19.86 21.23 -0.56
N MET A 307 -20.05 21.58 -1.84
CA MET A 307 -18.97 21.74 -2.81
C MET A 307 -18.13 22.96 -2.46
N ILE A 308 -16.86 22.74 -2.10
CA ILE A 308 -15.89 23.81 -1.81
C ILE A 308 -15.44 24.45 -3.12
N ASP A 309 -15.18 23.63 -4.14
CA ASP A 309 -14.80 24.08 -5.47
C ASP A 309 -15.59 23.30 -6.53
N PRO A 310 -16.44 23.97 -7.32
CA PRO A 310 -17.30 23.30 -8.30
C PRO A 310 -16.56 22.80 -9.55
N ASN A 311 -15.26 23.09 -9.72
CA ASN A 311 -14.47 22.57 -10.84
C ASN A 311 -14.08 21.10 -10.62
N PRO A 312 -13.73 20.34 -11.68
CA PRO A 312 -13.19 18.99 -11.56
C PRO A 312 -11.67 18.99 -11.42
N ALA A 313 -11.13 17.84 -11.00
CA ALA A 313 -9.73 17.46 -11.09
C ALA A 313 -9.70 16.20 -11.96
N PRO A 314 -9.39 16.34 -13.27
CA PRO A 314 -9.72 15.32 -14.27
C PRO A 314 -9.14 13.92 -14.01
N ASP A 315 -8.04 13.78 -13.25
CA ASP A 315 -7.52 12.46 -12.86
C ASP A 315 -8.54 11.64 -12.06
N GLY A 316 -9.38 12.29 -11.25
CA GLY A 316 -10.50 11.66 -10.56
C GLY A 316 -11.47 10.98 -11.53
N GLU A 317 -11.91 11.71 -12.55
CA GLU A 317 -12.80 11.23 -13.61
C GLU A 317 -12.18 10.08 -14.41
N GLU A 318 -10.88 10.14 -14.74
CA GLU A 318 -10.18 9.06 -15.45
C GLU A 318 -10.18 7.74 -14.66
N TYR A 319 -9.96 7.82 -13.35
CA TYR A 319 -10.05 6.67 -12.45
C TYR A 319 -11.49 6.23 -12.21
N PHE A 320 -12.47 7.14 -12.10
CA PHE A 320 -13.89 6.78 -11.99
C PHE A 320 -14.34 5.96 -13.21
N VAL A 321 -14.11 6.47 -14.42
CA VAL A 321 -14.45 5.79 -15.68
C VAL A 321 -13.84 4.40 -15.73
N THR A 322 -12.53 4.29 -15.50
CA THR A 322 -11.83 3.02 -15.63
C THR A 322 -12.31 2.01 -14.58
N SER A 323 -12.54 2.48 -13.35
CA SER A 323 -13.07 1.66 -12.26
C SER A 323 -14.49 1.14 -12.56
N LEU A 324 -15.34 1.99 -13.13
CA LEU A 324 -16.70 1.63 -13.57
C LEU A 324 -16.70 0.64 -14.73
N LEU A 325 -15.84 0.83 -15.74
CA LEU A 325 -15.65 -0.14 -16.82
C LEU A 325 -15.21 -1.50 -16.26
N PHE A 326 -14.26 -1.52 -15.32
CA PHE A 326 -13.84 -2.75 -14.66
C PHE A 326 -14.95 -3.39 -13.82
N ALA A 327 -15.74 -2.61 -13.09
CA ALA A 327 -16.87 -3.10 -12.32
C ALA A 327 -17.92 -3.76 -13.23
N ALA A 328 -18.22 -3.15 -14.39
CA ALA A 328 -19.11 -3.71 -15.39
C ALA A 328 -18.63 -5.09 -15.88
N LYS A 329 -17.31 -5.26 -16.12
CA LYS A 329 -16.74 -6.54 -16.58
C LYS A 329 -16.59 -7.56 -15.46
N ARG A 330 -16.36 -7.12 -14.23
CA ARG A 330 -16.11 -8.00 -13.08
C ARG A 330 -17.39 -8.51 -12.43
N TRP A 331 -18.40 -7.66 -12.29
CA TRP A 331 -19.63 -7.95 -11.55
C TRP A 331 -20.91 -7.88 -12.39
N GLY A 332 -20.82 -7.38 -13.63
CA GLY A 332 -21.99 -7.11 -14.47
C GLY A 332 -22.68 -5.80 -14.10
N ASN A 333 -23.54 -5.31 -15.00
CA ASN A 333 -24.31 -4.09 -14.78
C ASN A 333 -25.62 -4.41 -14.05
N LYS A 334 -26.01 -3.51 -13.13
CA LYS A 334 -27.35 -3.47 -12.50
C LYS A 334 -28.14 -2.30 -13.10
N GLU A 335 -29.24 -1.91 -12.45
CA GLU A 335 -30.07 -0.77 -12.84
C GLU A 335 -29.56 0.57 -12.27
N GLY A 336 -29.98 1.67 -12.90
CA GLY A 336 -29.73 3.04 -12.42
C GLY A 336 -28.23 3.38 -12.32
N ILE A 337 -27.81 3.98 -11.21
CA ILE A 337 -26.41 4.38 -11.01
C ILE A 337 -25.47 3.17 -10.98
N PHE A 338 -25.96 1.96 -10.75
CA PHE A 338 -25.14 0.74 -10.74
C PHE A 338 -25.08 0.04 -12.11
N ASN A 339 -25.61 0.67 -13.16
CA ASN A 339 -25.24 0.34 -14.53
C ASN A 339 -23.85 0.94 -14.84
N TYR A 340 -22.79 0.28 -14.35
CA TYR A 340 -21.45 0.85 -14.36
C TYR A 340 -20.94 1.20 -15.76
N GLN A 341 -21.25 0.37 -16.77
CA GLN A 341 -20.88 0.66 -18.17
C GLN A 341 -21.54 1.96 -18.67
N GLU A 342 -22.85 2.12 -18.45
CA GLU A 342 -23.57 3.33 -18.86
C GLU A 342 -23.05 4.57 -18.13
N GLN A 343 -22.75 4.47 -16.84
CA GLN A 343 -22.15 5.58 -16.10
C GLN A 343 -20.77 5.95 -16.64
N ALA A 344 -19.92 4.96 -16.94
CA ALA A 344 -18.60 5.20 -17.53
C ALA A 344 -18.71 5.90 -18.90
N ASP A 345 -19.56 5.40 -19.80
CA ASP A 345 -19.76 5.95 -21.14
C ASP A 345 -20.33 7.39 -21.07
N ASN A 346 -21.22 7.67 -20.11
CA ASN A 346 -21.75 9.01 -19.87
C ASN A 346 -20.65 9.98 -19.41
N ILE A 347 -19.79 9.58 -18.46
CA ILE A 347 -18.67 10.42 -17.99
C ILE A 347 -17.69 10.66 -19.12
N LEU A 348 -17.31 9.61 -19.89
CA LEU A 348 -16.44 9.76 -21.06
C LEU A 348 -17.00 10.75 -22.09
N ASN A 349 -18.31 10.69 -22.35
CA ASN A 349 -18.97 11.66 -23.22
C ASN A 349 -18.91 13.07 -22.63
N THR A 350 -19.09 13.25 -21.32
CA THR A 350 -18.92 14.55 -20.67
C THR A 350 -17.48 15.05 -20.83
N MET A 351 -16.47 14.27 -20.45
CA MET A 351 -15.06 14.66 -20.52
C MET A 351 -14.63 15.12 -21.92
N LEU A 352 -15.13 14.47 -22.97
CA LEU A 352 -14.78 14.78 -24.36
C LEU A 352 -15.70 15.81 -25.02
N ASN A 353 -17.01 15.71 -24.80
CA ASN A 353 -18.04 16.41 -25.58
C ASN A 353 -18.81 17.45 -24.76
N PHE A 354 -18.34 17.80 -23.56
CA PHE A 354 -18.92 18.90 -22.79
C PHE A 354 -19.06 20.17 -23.65
N VAL A 355 -20.25 20.77 -23.65
CA VAL A 355 -20.51 22.01 -24.39
C VAL A 355 -19.95 23.18 -23.59
N PRO A 356 -18.89 23.87 -24.06
CA PRO A 356 -18.25 24.92 -23.28
C PRO A 356 -19.21 26.06 -22.93
N ASN A 357 -19.00 26.65 -21.76
CA ASN A 357 -19.69 27.87 -21.32
C ASN A 357 -18.68 28.87 -20.72
N GLU A 358 -19.17 29.96 -20.12
CA GLU A 358 -18.33 31.03 -19.56
C GLU A 358 -17.44 30.58 -18.39
N THR A 359 -17.71 29.42 -17.79
CA THR A 359 -17.03 28.94 -16.58
C THR A 359 -16.26 27.64 -16.77
N VAL A 360 -16.66 26.77 -17.70
CA VAL A 360 -16.05 25.45 -17.87
C VAL A 360 -16.07 24.99 -19.32
N VAL A 361 -15.00 24.31 -19.73
CA VAL A 361 -14.84 23.63 -21.03
C VAL A 361 -14.84 22.10 -20.84
N ALA A 362 -14.62 21.35 -21.90
CA ALA A 362 -14.37 19.91 -21.79
C ALA A 362 -13.03 19.64 -21.08
N GLU A 363 -12.96 18.56 -20.30
CA GLU A 363 -11.74 18.12 -19.58
C GLU A 363 -10.63 17.65 -20.52
N ILE A 364 -10.98 17.32 -21.76
CA ILE A 364 -10.05 16.85 -22.78
C ILE A 364 -9.93 17.87 -23.90
N ASP A 365 -8.69 18.28 -24.18
CA ASP A 365 -8.40 19.09 -25.36
C ASP A 365 -8.37 18.20 -26.61
N LYS A 366 -9.39 18.34 -27.47
CA LYS A 366 -9.54 17.52 -28.69
C LYS A 366 -8.44 17.71 -29.72
N GLU A 367 -7.89 18.93 -29.79
CA GLU A 367 -6.85 19.27 -30.78
C GLU A 367 -5.58 18.49 -30.46
N HIS A 368 -5.13 18.60 -29.20
CA HIS A 368 -3.94 17.91 -28.72
C HIS A 368 -4.20 16.43 -28.43
N ALA A 369 -5.46 16.03 -28.20
CA ALA A 369 -5.85 14.73 -27.65
C ALA A 369 -5.14 14.45 -26.30
N MET A 370 -5.24 15.42 -25.39
CA MET A 370 -4.63 15.38 -24.06
C MET A 370 -5.64 15.81 -23.00
N ILE A 371 -5.51 15.22 -21.81
CA ILE A 371 -6.24 15.64 -20.61
C ILE A 371 -5.76 17.03 -20.19
N LEU A 372 -6.65 17.86 -19.67
CA LEU A 372 -6.32 19.17 -19.09
C LEU A 372 -5.99 19.02 -17.60
N PHE A 373 -5.16 19.93 -17.06
CA PHE A 373 -5.02 20.07 -15.61
C PHE A 373 -6.33 20.56 -14.98
N THR A 374 -6.96 21.57 -15.57
CA THR A 374 -8.29 22.04 -15.19
C THR A 374 -9.07 22.51 -16.42
N PRO A 375 -10.38 22.24 -16.50
CA PRO A 375 -11.22 22.74 -17.59
C PRO A 375 -11.82 24.12 -17.31
N ASP A 376 -11.14 24.99 -16.56
CA ASP A 376 -11.57 26.38 -16.38
C ASP A 376 -11.56 27.14 -17.73
N ALA A 377 -12.72 27.64 -18.13
CA ALA A 377 -12.89 28.35 -19.40
C ALA A 377 -12.11 29.66 -19.50
N GLN A 378 -11.71 30.23 -18.35
CA GLN A 378 -10.99 31.52 -18.29
C GLN A 378 -9.47 31.35 -18.16
N SER A 379 -9.00 30.12 -17.96
CA SER A 379 -7.58 29.83 -17.75
C SER A 379 -6.89 29.41 -19.06
N THR A 380 -5.59 29.69 -19.15
CA THR A 380 -4.74 29.08 -20.19
C THR A 380 -4.77 27.57 -20.03
N ARG A 381 -4.90 26.84 -21.14
CA ARG A 381 -4.91 25.38 -21.12
C ARG A 381 -3.50 24.81 -21.06
N TYR A 382 -3.30 23.89 -20.13
CA TYR A 382 -2.09 23.10 -19.95
C TYR A 382 -2.50 21.76 -19.29
N THR A 383 -1.54 20.88 -19.06
CA THR A 383 -1.77 19.53 -18.54
C THR A 383 -0.90 19.25 -17.31
N ASP A 384 -1.08 18.07 -16.75
CA ASP A 384 -0.33 17.52 -15.64
C ASP A 384 0.21 16.14 -16.08
N PRO A 385 1.53 15.91 -16.13
CA PRO A 385 2.09 14.62 -16.54
C PRO A 385 1.55 13.43 -15.76
N SER A 386 1.17 13.61 -14.50
CA SER A 386 0.59 12.56 -13.67
C SER A 386 -0.83 12.16 -14.05
N TYR A 387 -1.55 13.00 -14.81
CA TYR A 387 -2.90 12.70 -15.32
C TYR A 387 -2.84 11.88 -16.61
N HIS A 388 -1.69 11.83 -17.28
CA HIS A 388 -1.55 11.01 -18.49
C HIS A 388 -1.58 9.51 -18.16
N LEU A 389 -2.68 8.84 -18.52
CA LEU A 389 -2.93 7.42 -18.25
C LEU A 389 -3.12 6.63 -19.57
N PRO A 390 -2.07 6.48 -20.43
CA PRO A 390 -2.20 5.80 -21.72
C PRO A 390 -2.70 4.36 -21.61
N ALA A 391 -2.45 3.70 -20.48
CA ALA A 391 -3.00 2.38 -20.19
C ALA A 391 -4.53 2.43 -20.12
N PHE A 392 -5.10 3.42 -19.43
CA PHE A 392 -6.55 3.59 -19.29
C PHE A 392 -7.18 4.00 -20.62
N TYR A 393 -6.56 4.92 -21.36
CA TYR A 393 -7.08 5.32 -22.68
C TYR A 393 -7.10 4.15 -23.67
N THR A 394 -6.11 3.26 -23.59
CA THR A 394 -6.12 2.00 -24.35
C THR A 394 -7.29 1.12 -23.91
N ILE A 395 -7.56 0.99 -22.61
CA ILE A 395 -8.75 0.29 -22.10
C ILE A 395 -10.06 0.93 -22.59
N TRP A 396 -10.15 2.26 -22.63
CA TRP A 396 -11.35 2.93 -23.12
C TRP A 396 -11.57 2.66 -24.61
N SER A 397 -10.50 2.61 -25.41
CA SER A 397 -10.59 2.24 -26.82
C SER A 397 -11.15 0.81 -27.03
N GLU A 398 -10.92 -0.08 -26.07
CA GLU A 398 -11.40 -1.46 -26.10
C GLU A 398 -12.82 -1.60 -25.52
N LEU A 399 -13.08 -0.98 -24.36
CA LEU A 399 -14.24 -1.27 -23.51
C LEU A 399 -15.35 -0.22 -23.50
N ALA A 400 -15.07 1.05 -23.85
CA ALA A 400 -16.10 2.07 -23.96
C ALA A 400 -17.05 1.76 -25.13
N THR A 401 -18.25 2.35 -25.15
CA THR A 401 -19.16 2.20 -26.29
C THR A 401 -19.04 3.34 -27.32
N ASN A 402 -18.44 4.46 -26.93
CA ASN A 402 -18.26 5.66 -27.73
C ASN A 402 -16.76 6.02 -27.94
N ASP A 403 -16.49 6.78 -29.01
CA ASP A 403 -15.23 7.50 -29.26
C ASP A 403 -13.93 6.66 -29.23
N LYS A 404 -14.02 5.35 -29.48
CA LYS A 404 -12.90 4.37 -29.40
C LYS A 404 -11.63 4.81 -30.12
N ASP A 405 -11.75 5.29 -31.35
CA ASP A 405 -10.61 5.73 -32.15
C ASP A 405 -9.92 6.96 -31.53
N PHE A 406 -10.69 7.84 -30.89
CA PHE A 406 -10.14 8.99 -30.18
C PHE A 406 -9.39 8.56 -28.91
N TRP A 407 -9.92 7.61 -28.13
CA TRP A 407 -9.22 7.08 -26.96
C TRP A 407 -7.90 6.41 -27.33
N LYS A 408 -7.87 5.68 -28.45
CA LYS A 408 -6.63 5.13 -29.00
C LYS A 408 -5.64 6.24 -29.35
N LYS A 409 -6.09 7.29 -30.04
CA LYS A 409 -5.25 8.46 -30.35
C LYS A 409 -4.69 9.10 -29.07
N MET A 410 -5.52 9.27 -28.04
CA MET A 410 -5.12 9.86 -26.75
C MET A 410 -4.08 9.01 -26.02
N ALA A 411 -4.17 7.67 -26.10
CA ALA A 411 -3.15 6.74 -25.61
C ALA A 411 -1.80 6.99 -26.29
N ASP A 412 -1.79 7.04 -27.62
CA ASP A 412 -0.56 7.25 -28.41
C ASP A 412 0.04 8.65 -28.15
N THR A 413 -0.81 9.69 -28.06
CA THR A 413 -0.41 11.05 -27.70
C THR A 413 0.28 11.08 -26.33
N SER A 414 -0.27 10.38 -25.33
CA SER A 414 0.23 10.44 -23.97
C SER A 414 1.56 9.70 -23.80
N ARG A 415 1.75 8.58 -24.52
CA ARG A 415 3.08 7.93 -24.62
C ARG A 415 4.11 8.88 -25.22
N ALA A 416 3.77 9.56 -26.31
CA ALA A 416 4.65 10.55 -26.93
C ALA A 416 4.90 11.78 -26.03
N PHE A 417 3.92 12.16 -25.22
CA PHE A 417 4.04 13.26 -24.26
C PHE A 417 5.07 12.96 -23.17
N PHE A 418 5.05 11.76 -22.59
CA PHE A 418 6.05 11.38 -21.58
C PHE A 418 7.49 11.52 -22.08
N GLN A 419 7.76 11.20 -23.36
CA GLN A 419 9.08 11.35 -23.95
C GLN A 419 9.58 12.80 -23.99
N ARG A 420 8.65 13.77 -24.08
CA ARG A 420 8.96 15.21 -24.07
C ARG A 420 9.01 15.79 -22.66
N ALA A 421 8.12 15.34 -21.78
CA ALA A 421 7.98 15.87 -20.43
C ALA A 421 9.02 15.32 -19.44
N CYS A 422 9.46 14.07 -19.62
CA CYS A 422 10.46 13.48 -18.74
C CYS A 422 11.86 14.01 -19.09
N HIS A 423 12.55 14.58 -18.10
CA HIS A 423 13.88 15.12 -18.29
C HIS A 423 14.87 14.05 -18.76
N GLU A 424 15.71 14.42 -19.74
CA GLU A 424 16.54 13.48 -20.50
C GLU A 424 17.63 12.78 -19.67
N THR A 425 18.03 13.40 -18.55
CA THR A 425 19.07 12.84 -17.65
C THR A 425 18.47 12.16 -16.43
N THR A 426 17.48 12.77 -15.81
CA THR A 426 16.96 12.35 -14.49
C THR A 426 15.73 11.45 -14.60
N GLY A 427 14.97 11.55 -15.70
CA GLY A 427 13.65 10.92 -15.84
C GLY A 427 12.55 11.58 -15.01
N LEU A 428 12.81 12.73 -14.37
CA LEU A 428 11.80 13.46 -13.60
C LEU A 428 10.88 14.28 -14.50
N THR A 429 9.65 14.49 -14.06
CA THR A 429 8.66 15.41 -14.66
C THR A 429 8.30 16.51 -13.68
N ALA A 430 7.80 17.63 -14.18
CA ALA A 430 7.18 18.66 -13.35
C ALA A 430 5.73 18.25 -13.04
N ASP A 431 5.16 18.77 -11.95
CA ASP A 431 3.75 18.54 -11.61
C ASP A 431 2.87 19.07 -12.73
N TYR A 432 3.08 20.31 -13.20
CA TYR A 432 2.32 20.88 -14.31
C TYR A 432 3.22 21.08 -15.53
N ALA A 433 2.66 20.88 -16.72
CA ALA A 433 3.37 21.00 -17.98
C ALA A 433 2.49 21.58 -19.08
N ALA A 434 3.10 22.35 -20.00
CA ALA A 434 2.46 22.69 -21.25
C ALA A 434 2.30 21.44 -22.14
N PHE A 435 1.45 21.49 -23.17
CA PHE A 435 1.21 20.33 -24.06
C PHE A 435 2.48 19.85 -24.80
N ASP A 436 3.48 20.71 -24.95
CA ASP A 436 4.78 20.33 -25.51
C ASP A 436 5.67 19.55 -24.55
N GLY A 437 5.32 19.49 -23.25
CA GLY A 437 6.04 18.78 -22.19
C GLY A 437 6.90 19.69 -21.30
N THR A 438 7.02 20.98 -21.60
CA THR A 438 7.81 21.90 -20.78
C THR A 438 7.13 22.19 -19.42
N PRO A 439 7.87 22.33 -18.31
CA PRO A 439 7.30 22.69 -17.01
C PRO A 439 6.46 23.97 -17.06
N TYR A 440 5.32 23.97 -16.40
CA TYR A 440 4.35 25.06 -16.41
C TYR A 440 4.10 25.61 -14.99
N PRO A 441 5.00 26.47 -14.47
CA PRO A 441 4.81 27.07 -13.15
C PRO A 441 3.61 28.02 -13.13
N VAL A 442 2.88 28.04 -12.01
CA VAL A 442 1.71 28.92 -11.80
C VAL A 442 1.76 29.54 -10.40
N ASP A 443 1.20 30.75 -10.25
CA ASP A 443 1.32 31.52 -9.01
C ASP A 443 0.62 30.88 -7.81
N PHE A 444 -0.48 30.15 -8.03
CA PHE A 444 -1.27 29.54 -6.95
C PHE A 444 -0.69 28.20 -6.47
N ASN A 445 0.23 27.59 -7.21
CA ASN A 445 0.95 26.38 -6.80
C ASN A 445 2.45 26.53 -7.08
N ARG A 446 3.21 26.85 -6.02
CA ARG A 446 4.67 26.95 -6.05
C ARG A 446 5.40 25.68 -6.52
N PHE A 447 4.78 24.51 -6.41
CA PHE A 447 5.40 23.22 -6.78
C PHE A 447 5.15 22.85 -8.25
N ALA A 448 4.29 23.58 -8.96
CA ALA A 448 3.88 23.28 -10.32
C ALA A 448 5.03 23.04 -11.31
N GLY A 449 6.15 23.77 -11.17
CA GLY A 449 7.32 23.63 -12.04
C GLY A 449 8.31 22.54 -11.62
N TRP A 450 8.04 21.82 -10.53
CA TRP A 450 8.97 20.89 -9.89
C TRP A 450 8.44 19.45 -9.95
N TYR A 451 9.35 18.49 -9.80
CA TYR A 451 8.99 17.13 -9.45
C TYR A 451 8.55 17.10 -7.98
N HIS A 452 7.23 17.03 -7.75
CA HIS A 452 6.62 16.96 -6.43
C HIS A 452 5.47 15.93 -6.43
N SER A 453 4.46 16.12 -5.59
CA SER A 453 3.51 15.11 -5.16
C SER A 453 2.71 14.52 -6.31
N ASP A 454 2.31 15.33 -7.29
CA ASP A 454 1.58 14.87 -8.46
C ASP A 454 2.51 14.03 -9.33
N SER A 455 3.72 14.53 -9.62
CA SER A 455 4.74 13.87 -10.43
C SER A 455 5.21 12.52 -9.89
N TRP A 456 5.04 12.24 -8.59
CA TRP A 456 5.37 10.93 -8.02
C TRP A 456 4.59 9.79 -8.68
N ARG A 457 3.43 10.05 -9.31
CA ARG A 457 2.61 9.03 -9.99
C ARG A 457 3.11 8.70 -11.41
N VAL A 458 3.89 9.58 -12.05
CA VAL A 458 4.38 9.36 -13.42
C VAL A 458 5.16 8.04 -13.59
N PRO A 459 6.09 7.66 -12.69
CA PRO A 459 6.74 6.34 -12.74
C PRO A 459 5.75 5.17 -12.67
N MET A 460 4.69 5.30 -11.88
CA MET A 460 3.63 4.30 -11.76
C MET A 460 2.84 4.17 -13.07
N ASN A 461 2.44 5.29 -13.67
CA ASN A 461 1.67 5.32 -14.92
C ASN A 461 2.45 4.69 -16.08
N ILE A 462 3.74 5.04 -16.21
CA ILE A 462 4.63 4.47 -17.24
C ILE A 462 4.86 2.97 -17.02
N GLY A 463 5.12 2.56 -15.77
CA GLY A 463 5.30 1.14 -15.43
C GLY A 463 4.03 0.30 -15.70
N MET A 464 2.86 0.87 -15.41
CA MET A 464 1.56 0.26 -15.70
C MET A 464 1.34 0.07 -17.21
N ASP A 465 1.50 1.13 -18.02
CA ASP A 465 1.26 1.05 -19.47
C ASP A 465 2.18 0.04 -20.16
N TYR A 466 3.47 0.03 -19.81
CA TYR A 466 4.41 -0.97 -20.32
C TYR A 466 3.97 -2.39 -19.94
N SER A 467 3.62 -2.61 -18.67
CA SER A 467 3.20 -3.93 -18.18
C SER A 467 1.96 -4.44 -18.91
N TRP A 468 0.98 -3.56 -19.11
CA TRP A 468 -0.30 -3.90 -19.70
C TRP A 468 -0.24 -4.09 -21.21
N PHE A 469 0.49 -3.24 -21.92
CA PHE A 469 0.45 -3.19 -23.39
C PHE A 469 1.79 -3.35 -24.08
N LYS A 470 2.91 -3.01 -23.43
CA LYS A 470 4.26 -2.97 -24.03
C LYS A 470 4.29 -2.17 -25.35
N ALA A 471 3.49 -1.12 -25.43
CA ALA A 471 3.27 -0.36 -26.66
C ALA A 471 4.40 0.62 -26.99
N ASP A 472 5.17 1.06 -25.98
CA ASP A 472 6.29 1.98 -26.16
C ASP A 472 7.59 1.41 -25.53
N PRO A 473 8.60 1.01 -26.33
CA PRO A 473 9.86 0.51 -25.81
C PRO A 473 10.69 1.58 -25.07
N TRP A 474 10.44 2.88 -25.30
CA TRP A 474 11.11 3.96 -24.57
C TRP A 474 10.89 3.86 -23.06
N GLN A 475 9.77 3.28 -22.63
CA GLN A 475 9.45 3.09 -21.21
C GLN A 475 10.49 2.22 -20.48
N LEU A 476 11.19 1.32 -21.19
CA LEU A 476 12.33 0.57 -20.65
C LEU A 476 13.53 1.47 -20.34
N GLU A 477 13.81 2.41 -21.24
CA GLU A 477 14.89 3.39 -21.10
C GLU A 477 14.60 4.38 -19.98
N TYR A 478 13.34 4.84 -19.90
CA TYR A 478 12.84 5.69 -18.82
C TYR A 478 13.07 5.06 -17.45
N SER A 479 12.60 3.83 -17.21
CA SER A 479 12.72 3.20 -15.90
C SER A 479 14.17 3.02 -15.48
N LYS A 480 15.04 2.63 -16.42
CA LYS A 480 16.49 2.54 -16.15
C LYS A 480 17.07 3.91 -15.79
N ARG A 481 16.74 4.96 -16.54
CA ARG A 481 17.24 6.32 -16.31
C ARG A 481 16.84 6.84 -14.93
N LEU A 482 15.54 6.80 -14.63
CA LEU A 482 15.00 7.27 -13.36
C LEU A 482 15.66 6.55 -12.18
N MET A 483 15.68 5.21 -12.20
CA MET A 483 16.24 4.42 -11.09
C MET A 483 17.74 4.62 -10.94
N THR A 484 18.48 4.75 -12.05
CA THR A 484 19.93 5.03 -12.00
C THR A 484 20.19 6.39 -11.37
N TRP A 485 19.43 7.42 -11.76
CA TRP A 485 19.58 8.75 -11.21
C TRP A 485 19.16 8.83 -9.74
N LEU A 486 18.03 8.24 -9.35
CA LEU A 486 17.60 8.19 -7.95
C LEU A 486 18.62 7.46 -7.08
N ALA A 487 19.24 6.39 -7.59
CA ALA A 487 20.26 5.64 -6.87
C ALA A 487 21.61 6.37 -6.73
N SER A 488 21.86 7.42 -7.52
CA SER A 488 23.06 8.24 -7.40
C SER A 488 22.94 9.36 -6.34
N GLN A 489 21.75 9.58 -5.79
CA GLN A 489 21.53 10.61 -4.76
C GLN A 489 22.07 10.16 -3.41
N THR A 490 22.54 11.11 -2.59
CA THR A 490 23.21 10.85 -1.31
C THR A 490 22.67 11.77 -0.20
N PRO A 491 22.43 11.27 1.03
CA PRO A 491 22.48 9.86 1.44
C PRO A 491 21.32 9.02 0.89
N ASP A 492 20.25 9.66 0.41
CA ASP A 492 19.09 9.06 -0.27
C ASP A 492 18.43 10.12 -1.17
N TYR A 493 17.56 9.69 -2.08
CA TYR A 493 16.76 10.63 -2.88
C TYR A 493 15.65 11.30 -2.03
N LYS A 494 15.27 12.49 -2.45
CA LYS A 494 14.35 13.40 -1.78
C LYS A 494 12.97 13.35 -2.43
N GLN A 495 12.00 13.92 -1.73
CA GLN A 495 10.64 14.00 -2.24
C GLN A 495 10.45 15.09 -3.30
N THR A 496 11.34 16.09 -3.36
CA THR A 496 11.19 17.25 -4.25
C THR A 496 12.50 17.60 -4.97
N TYR A 497 12.38 17.88 -6.28
CA TYR A 497 13.47 18.36 -7.12
C TYR A 497 12.94 19.31 -8.21
N SER A 498 13.78 20.22 -8.69
CA SER A 498 13.65 20.70 -10.06
C SER A 498 13.85 19.52 -11.01
N ILE A 499 13.21 19.52 -12.18
CA ILE A 499 13.25 18.34 -13.08
C ILE A 499 14.67 17.98 -13.55
N ASP A 500 15.60 18.95 -13.53
CA ASP A 500 17.02 18.74 -13.83
C ASP A 500 17.80 18.01 -12.73
N GLY A 501 17.17 17.76 -11.58
CA GLY A 501 17.74 17.10 -10.42
C GLY A 501 18.25 18.04 -9.33
N THR A 502 18.09 19.35 -9.49
CA THR A 502 18.45 20.32 -8.44
C THR A 502 17.49 20.21 -7.27
N GLU A 503 17.99 19.92 -6.06
CA GLU A 503 17.18 19.84 -4.84
C GLU A 503 16.37 21.12 -4.60
N GLN A 504 15.14 20.97 -4.12
CA GLN A 504 14.26 22.07 -3.71
C GLN A 504 13.73 21.80 -2.30
N SER A 505 13.35 22.86 -1.56
CA SER A 505 12.78 22.77 -0.21
C SER A 505 11.30 23.12 -0.17
N GLU A 506 10.60 22.54 0.80
CA GLU A 506 9.17 22.81 1.03
C GLU A 506 8.91 23.98 1.99
N GLU A 507 9.86 24.34 2.84
CA GLU A 507 9.73 25.54 3.69
C GLU A 507 10.17 26.81 2.96
N GLU A 508 9.40 27.88 3.17
CA GLU A 508 9.72 29.22 2.73
C GLU A 508 10.70 29.83 3.74
N GLY A 509 11.97 30.04 3.36
CA GLY A 509 12.99 30.65 4.22
C GLY A 509 13.86 29.69 5.06
N SER A 510 13.62 28.37 4.99
CA SER A 510 14.51 27.33 5.55
C SER A 510 14.56 26.11 4.63
N MET A 511 15.76 25.51 4.51
CA MET A 511 15.99 24.35 3.66
C MET A 511 15.61 23.07 4.43
N VAL A 512 14.31 22.81 4.61
CA VAL A 512 13.83 21.50 5.04
C VAL A 512 13.49 20.69 3.80
N THR A 513 14.39 19.77 3.45
CA THR A 513 14.20 18.79 2.38
C THR A 513 13.93 17.43 3.01
N TYR A 514 12.70 16.95 2.93
CA TYR A 514 12.34 15.64 3.46
C TYR A 514 12.90 14.52 2.59
N ASN A 515 13.19 13.38 3.21
CA ASN A 515 13.53 12.16 2.50
C ASN A 515 12.35 11.65 1.67
N ALA A 516 12.60 10.69 0.79
CA ALA A 516 11.58 10.07 -0.04
C ALA A 516 10.28 9.74 0.71
N SER A 517 9.16 10.22 0.20
CA SER A 517 7.83 9.90 0.72
C SER A 517 7.51 8.42 0.50
N GLN A 518 6.73 7.82 1.41
CA GLN A 518 6.25 6.44 1.30
C GLN A 518 5.46 6.19 0.00
N GLY A 519 4.68 7.17 -0.47
CA GLY A 519 3.98 7.09 -1.76
C GLY A 519 4.93 7.11 -2.95
N GLN A 520 5.95 7.96 -2.90
CA GLN A 520 6.98 8.07 -3.94
C GLN A 520 7.79 6.78 -4.08
N VAL A 521 8.21 6.17 -2.95
CA VAL A 521 8.89 4.86 -2.93
C VAL A 521 8.03 3.80 -3.61
N ALA A 522 6.72 3.79 -3.31
CA ALA A 522 5.78 2.83 -3.89
C ALA A 522 5.66 2.99 -5.41
N CYS A 523 5.42 4.21 -5.90
CA CYS A 523 5.32 4.48 -7.34
C CYS A 523 6.61 4.16 -8.10
N ASN A 524 7.78 4.46 -7.52
CA ASN A 524 9.07 4.11 -8.11
C ASN A 524 9.25 2.58 -8.26
N ALA A 525 8.70 1.78 -7.33
CA ALA A 525 8.73 0.32 -7.46
C ALA A 525 7.85 -0.19 -8.62
N VAL A 526 6.75 0.49 -8.94
CA VAL A 526 5.90 0.13 -10.09
C VAL A 526 6.64 0.31 -11.42
N ALA A 527 7.49 1.34 -11.54
CA ALA A 527 8.32 1.54 -12.74
C ALA A 527 9.23 0.34 -13.05
N ALA A 528 9.53 -0.53 -12.07
CA ALA A 528 10.32 -1.76 -12.27
C ALA A 528 9.61 -2.78 -13.18
N LEU A 529 8.29 -2.68 -13.35
CA LEU A 529 7.54 -3.46 -14.34
C LEU A 529 8.08 -3.25 -15.76
N ALA A 530 8.59 -2.04 -16.03
CA ALA A 530 9.22 -1.61 -17.26
C ALA A 530 10.76 -1.55 -17.15
N SER A 531 11.43 -2.45 -16.43
CA SER A 531 12.90 -2.45 -16.35
C SER A 531 13.53 -3.76 -16.83
N THR A 532 14.71 -3.65 -17.43
CA THR A 532 15.64 -4.75 -17.72
C THR A 532 16.92 -4.68 -16.88
N ASP A 533 17.06 -3.67 -16.03
CA ASP A 533 18.28 -3.40 -15.25
C ASP A 533 18.11 -3.86 -13.79
N THR A 534 19.08 -4.62 -13.28
CA THR A 534 19.08 -5.19 -11.93
C THR A 534 18.96 -4.16 -10.81
N ILE A 535 19.25 -2.88 -11.08
CA ILE A 535 19.04 -1.80 -10.11
C ILE A 535 17.57 -1.72 -9.65
N ALA A 536 16.63 -2.11 -10.51
CA ALA A 536 15.21 -2.06 -10.19
C ALA A 536 14.84 -2.96 -9.00
N TRP A 537 15.58 -4.04 -8.76
CA TRP A 537 15.35 -4.90 -7.60
C TRP A 537 15.50 -4.17 -6.28
N ARG A 538 16.37 -3.15 -6.19
CA ARG A 538 16.50 -2.32 -4.99
C ARG A 538 15.22 -1.56 -4.66
N TYR A 539 14.46 -1.14 -5.68
CA TYR A 539 13.21 -0.41 -5.49
C TYR A 539 12.06 -1.34 -5.12
N VAL A 540 11.97 -2.50 -5.78
CA VAL A 540 10.96 -3.52 -5.43
C VAL A 540 11.18 -4.05 -4.01
N ASP A 541 12.44 -4.29 -3.63
CA ASP A 541 12.83 -4.73 -2.29
C ASP A 541 12.59 -3.64 -1.23
N ARG A 542 13.00 -2.39 -1.49
CA ARG A 542 12.69 -1.25 -0.61
C ARG A 542 11.18 -1.12 -0.37
N PHE A 543 10.38 -1.32 -1.41
CA PHE A 543 8.92 -1.25 -1.28
C PHE A 543 8.34 -2.47 -0.54
N TRP A 544 8.86 -3.67 -0.74
CA TRP A 544 8.46 -4.85 0.05
C TRP A 544 8.67 -4.62 1.56
N LYS A 545 9.79 -4.00 1.92
CA LYS A 545 10.20 -3.69 3.30
C LYS A 545 9.46 -2.50 3.90
N GLN A 546 8.78 -1.70 3.09
CA GLN A 546 8.00 -0.57 3.57
C GLN A 546 6.74 -1.07 4.29
N ALA A 547 6.52 -0.56 5.49
CA ALA A 547 5.28 -0.74 6.23
C ALA A 547 4.12 0.03 5.55
N THR A 548 2.89 -0.45 5.74
CA THR A 548 1.69 0.27 5.28
C THR A 548 1.63 1.64 5.99
N PRO A 549 1.42 2.76 5.27
CA PRO A 549 1.40 4.09 5.86
C PRO A 549 0.38 4.28 6.99
N THR A 550 0.75 5.07 8.00
CA THR A 550 -0.07 5.46 9.16
C THR A 550 0.12 6.96 9.47
N GLY A 551 -0.68 7.52 10.37
CA GLY A 551 -0.55 8.90 10.82
C GLY A 551 -1.15 9.92 9.85
N GLU A 552 -0.81 11.19 10.01
CA GLU A 552 -1.44 12.32 9.29
C GLU A 552 -1.32 12.20 7.76
N TRP A 553 -0.17 11.76 7.27
CA TRP A 553 0.16 11.69 5.83
C TRP A 553 -0.30 10.41 5.13
N ARG A 554 -1.08 9.56 5.81
CA ARG A 554 -1.48 8.24 5.33
C ARG A 554 -2.44 8.26 4.14
N TYR A 555 -3.16 9.36 3.90
CA TYR A 555 -4.11 9.46 2.78
C TYR A 555 -3.40 9.24 1.44
N TYR A 556 -2.49 10.14 1.08
CA TYR A 556 -1.88 10.11 -0.24
C TYR A 556 -0.86 8.96 -0.33
N SER A 557 0.02 8.86 0.67
CA SER A 557 1.00 7.78 0.75
C SER A 557 0.35 6.40 0.80
N GLY A 558 -0.75 6.23 1.55
CA GLY A 558 -1.44 4.94 1.70
C GLY A 558 -2.18 4.51 0.44
N LEU A 559 -2.87 5.42 -0.24
CA LEU A 559 -3.54 5.12 -1.50
C LEU A 559 -2.51 4.74 -2.59
N LEU A 560 -1.44 5.53 -2.76
CA LEU A 560 -0.36 5.20 -3.69
C LEU A 560 0.34 3.88 -3.32
N HIS A 561 0.54 3.61 -2.03
CA HIS A 561 1.07 2.35 -1.54
C HIS A 561 0.18 1.18 -1.96
N MET A 562 -1.14 1.26 -1.73
CA MET A 562 -2.07 0.18 -2.07
C MET A 562 -2.16 -0.05 -3.58
N LEU A 563 -2.28 1.01 -4.39
CA LEU A 563 -2.29 0.92 -5.85
C LEU A 563 -0.99 0.28 -6.37
N SER A 564 0.16 0.75 -5.87
CA SER A 564 1.47 0.20 -6.23
C SER A 564 1.61 -1.26 -5.83
N LEU A 565 1.13 -1.63 -4.64
CA LEU A 565 1.16 -3.01 -4.14
C LEU A 565 0.36 -3.95 -5.05
N LEU A 566 -0.81 -3.51 -5.51
CA LEU A 566 -1.60 -4.24 -6.51
C LEU A 566 -0.82 -4.39 -7.82
N HIS A 567 -0.14 -3.35 -8.30
CA HIS A 567 0.66 -3.43 -9.53
C HIS A 567 1.81 -4.43 -9.42
N VAL A 568 2.68 -4.26 -8.42
CA VAL A 568 3.92 -5.06 -8.32
C VAL A 568 3.67 -6.51 -7.91
N SER A 569 2.56 -6.80 -7.21
CA SER A 569 2.11 -8.17 -6.90
C SER A 569 1.39 -8.85 -8.06
N GLY A 570 1.14 -8.11 -9.15
CA GLY A 570 0.35 -8.58 -10.28
C GLY A 570 -1.14 -8.70 -9.98
N ASN A 571 -1.67 -8.08 -8.92
CA ASN A 571 -3.10 -8.08 -8.57
C ASN A 571 -3.90 -6.89 -9.17
N PHE A 572 -3.24 -5.89 -9.76
CA PHE A 572 -3.89 -4.84 -10.53
C PHE A 572 -4.21 -5.36 -11.93
N LYS A 573 -5.41 -5.93 -12.09
CA LYS A 573 -5.83 -6.67 -13.29
C LYS A 573 -6.60 -5.80 -14.29
N ILE A 574 -6.51 -6.18 -15.57
CA ILE A 574 -7.31 -5.60 -16.65
C ILE A 574 -8.68 -6.30 -16.78
N TRP A 575 -9.67 -5.91 -15.97
CA TRP A 575 -11.00 -6.53 -16.08
C TRP A 575 -11.65 -6.20 -17.43
N GLY A 576 -12.01 -7.24 -18.19
CA GLY A 576 -12.46 -7.10 -19.59
C GLY A 576 -11.42 -7.54 -20.63
N ASN A 577 -10.20 -7.86 -20.23
CA ASN A 577 -9.20 -8.47 -21.11
C ASN A 577 -9.65 -9.89 -21.52
N PRO A 578 -9.79 -10.19 -22.83
CA PRO A 578 -10.24 -11.49 -23.32
C PRO A 578 -9.25 -12.65 -23.06
N ALA A 579 -7.97 -12.34 -22.84
CA ALA A 579 -6.93 -13.32 -22.51
C ALA A 579 -6.85 -13.61 -21.01
N LEU A 580 -7.49 -12.80 -20.14
CA LEU A 580 -7.52 -13.11 -18.72
C LEU A 580 -8.19 -14.47 -18.50
N PRO A 581 -7.56 -15.40 -17.76
CA PRO A 581 -8.18 -16.67 -17.48
C PRO A 581 -9.48 -16.42 -16.71
N VAL A 582 -10.60 -16.84 -17.30
CA VAL A 582 -11.87 -16.98 -16.59
C VAL A 582 -11.66 -18.08 -15.56
N LYS A 583 -11.13 -17.71 -14.39
CA LYS A 583 -11.26 -18.60 -13.23
C LYS A 583 -12.76 -18.63 -12.94
N GLU A 584 -13.43 -19.72 -13.36
CA GLU A 584 -14.65 -20.14 -12.68
C GLU A 584 -14.41 -19.96 -11.19
N PHE A 585 -15.33 -19.27 -10.51
CA PHE A 585 -15.25 -18.97 -9.09
C PHE A 585 -15.05 -20.28 -8.30
N ARG A 586 -13.79 -20.67 -8.10
CA ARG A 586 -13.44 -21.70 -7.13
C ARG A 586 -13.57 -21.04 -5.78
N SER A 587 -14.54 -21.51 -5.01
CA SER A 587 -14.62 -21.26 -3.57
C SER A 587 -13.21 -21.31 -2.97
N VAL A 588 -12.78 -20.23 -2.34
CA VAL A 588 -11.49 -20.16 -1.64
C VAL A 588 -11.41 -21.33 -0.66
N ALA A 589 -10.27 -22.02 -0.65
CA ALA A 589 -10.03 -23.14 0.24
C ALA A 589 -10.20 -22.69 1.70
N THR A 590 -11.12 -23.34 2.41
CA THR A 590 -11.28 -23.21 3.87
C THR A 590 -10.01 -23.66 4.58
N PHE A 591 -9.45 -22.81 5.44
CA PHE A 591 -8.48 -23.19 6.46
C PHE A 591 -8.96 -24.44 7.22
N GLN A 592 -8.11 -25.45 7.32
CA GLN A 592 -8.43 -26.70 8.01
C GLN A 592 -8.16 -26.58 9.51
N SER A 593 -9.20 -26.25 10.29
CA SER A 593 -9.39 -26.91 11.58
C SER A 593 -10.41 -28.04 11.38
N LYS A 594 -10.23 -29.18 12.06
CA LYS A 594 -11.07 -30.36 11.81
C LYS A 594 -12.45 -30.28 12.46
N GLU A 595 -12.64 -29.50 13.53
CA GLU A 595 -13.92 -29.37 14.26
C GLU A 595 -14.15 -27.95 14.83
N LEU A 596 -15.40 -27.47 14.81
CA LEU A 596 -15.87 -26.24 15.46
C LEU A 596 -16.70 -26.60 16.71
N ARG A 597 -16.55 -25.85 17.82
CA ARG A 597 -17.29 -26.07 19.08
C ARG A 597 -17.90 -24.79 19.61
N GLY A 598 -18.83 -24.91 20.57
CA GLY A 598 -19.46 -23.75 21.23
C GLY A 598 -20.55 -23.11 20.39
N THR A 599 -20.67 -21.78 20.44
CA THR A 599 -21.80 -21.05 19.86
C THR A 599 -21.41 -20.37 18.55
N ALA A 600 -22.13 -20.66 17.46
CA ALA A 600 -21.98 -19.96 16.18
C ALA A 600 -23.02 -18.85 16.03
N ARG A 601 -22.58 -17.70 15.52
CA ARG A 601 -23.45 -16.56 15.17
C ARG A 601 -23.56 -16.46 13.65
N ILE A 602 -24.79 -16.32 13.16
CA ILE A 602 -25.06 -15.89 11.79
C ILE A 602 -25.12 -14.37 11.80
N LEU A 603 -24.31 -13.75 10.96
CA LEU A 603 -24.33 -12.32 10.74
C LEU A 603 -24.97 -12.02 9.38
N ASP A 604 -25.79 -10.97 9.31
CA ASP A 604 -26.13 -10.37 8.03
C ASP A 604 -24.93 -9.59 7.46
N ILE A 605 -25.10 -9.02 6.27
CA ILE A 605 -24.05 -8.25 5.58
C ILE A 605 -23.58 -7.01 6.35
N SER A 606 -24.38 -6.50 7.31
CA SER A 606 -24.01 -5.40 8.21
C SER A 606 -23.28 -5.85 9.47
N GLY A 607 -22.99 -7.15 9.61
CA GLY A 607 -22.37 -7.71 10.80
C GLY A 607 -23.33 -7.90 11.99
N LYS A 608 -24.63 -7.62 11.81
CA LYS A 608 -25.63 -7.80 12.86
C LYS A 608 -25.97 -9.28 13.02
N THR A 609 -26.04 -9.74 14.26
CA THR A 609 -26.42 -11.13 14.54
C THR A 609 -27.91 -11.34 14.25
N ILE A 610 -28.18 -12.20 13.27
CA ILE A 610 -29.54 -12.53 12.82
C ILE A 610 -29.95 -13.96 13.18
N GLY A 611 -29.07 -14.70 13.87
CA GLY A 611 -29.33 -16.02 14.42
C GLY A 611 -28.11 -16.57 15.16
N THR A 612 -28.35 -17.50 16.07
CA THR A 612 -27.32 -18.13 16.91
C THR A 612 -27.64 -19.62 17.06
N VAL A 613 -26.64 -20.50 16.98
CA VAL A 613 -26.81 -21.94 17.19
C VAL A 613 -25.69 -22.48 18.06
N ASP A 614 -26.06 -23.30 19.03
CA ASP A 614 -25.13 -24.10 19.83
C ASP A 614 -24.67 -25.32 19.02
N LEU A 615 -23.37 -25.42 18.78
CA LEU A 615 -22.72 -26.49 18.02
C LEU A 615 -22.42 -27.72 18.90
N GLY A 616 -22.70 -27.66 20.21
CA GLY A 616 -22.49 -28.77 21.14
C GLY A 616 -21.03 -29.22 21.23
N LYS A 617 -20.82 -30.55 21.30
CA LYS A 617 -19.47 -31.15 21.48
C LYS A 617 -18.56 -31.11 20.24
N GLY A 618 -19.04 -30.60 19.10
CA GLY A 618 -18.23 -30.44 17.90
C GLY A 618 -18.98 -30.72 16.60
N ILE A 619 -18.72 -29.90 15.58
CA ILE A 619 -19.16 -30.11 14.19
C ILE A 619 -17.93 -30.07 13.28
N ALA A 620 -17.77 -31.11 12.44
CA ALA A 620 -16.69 -31.14 11.46
C ALA A 620 -16.83 -29.99 10.45
N VAL A 621 -15.76 -29.23 10.19
CA VAL A 621 -15.80 -28.07 9.27
C VAL A 621 -16.24 -28.48 7.85
N SER A 622 -15.89 -29.69 7.42
CA SER A 622 -16.32 -30.30 6.15
C SER A 622 -17.82 -30.55 6.04
N SER A 623 -18.55 -30.59 7.17
CA SER A 623 -20.00 -30.79 7.24
C SER A 623 -20.80 -29.48 7.20
N ILE A 624 -20.15 -28.31 7.15
CA ILE A 624 -20.77 -26.99 6.95
C ILE A 624 -21.18 -26.84 5.48
N ASN A 625 -22.25 -27.55 5.14
CA ASN A 625 -22.92 -27.60 3.85
C ASN A 625 -24.45 -27.74 4.06
N GLY A 626 -25.18 -28.29 3.08
CA GLY A 626 -26.65 -28.24 3.01
C GLY A 626 -27.42 -28.69 4.27
N SER A 627 -26.89 -29.63 5.06
CA SER A 627 -27.54 -30.12 6.29
C SER A 627 -27.52 -29.09 7.43
N ILE A 628 -26.48 -28.26 7.48
CA ILE A 628 -26.27 -27.21 8.48
C ILE A 628 -27.06 -25.94 8.14
N LEU A 629 -27.20 -25.60 6.85
CA LEU A 629 -28.08 -24.51 6.39
C LEU A 629 -29.54 -24.71 6.83
N ASN A 630 -29.98 -25.97 6.94
CA ASN A 630 -31.30 -26.30 7.47
C ASN A 630 -31.39 -26.09 8.98
N LYS A 631 -30.33 -26.44 9.75
CA LYS A 631 -30.27 -26.17 11.20
C LYS A 631 -30.29 -24.66 11.51
N PHE A 632 -29.61 -23.86 10.69
CA PHE A 632 -29.56 -22.40 10.80
C PHE A 632 -30.76 -21.69 10.13
N ASN A 633 -31.69 -22.45 9.54
CA ASN A 633 -32.87 -21.97 8.81
C ASN A 633 -32.53 -20.92 7.73
N VAL A 634 -31.36 -21.04 7.07
CA VAL A 634 -30.85 -20.06 6.10
C VAL A 634 -31.50 -20.22 4.73
N ARG A 635 -31.86 -21.46 4.34
CA ARG A 635 -32.53 -21.73 3.04
C ARG A 635 -33.92 -21.08 2.90
N ASN A 636 -34.55 -20.75 4.02
CA ASN A 636 -35.85 -20.10 4.05
C ASN A 636 -35.75 -18.56 4.11
N ARG A 637 -34.53 -17.99 4.08
CA ARG A 637 -34.29 -16.54 4.04
C ARG A 637 -34.09 -16.07 2.59
N SER A 638 -34.21 -14.76 2.36
CA SER A 638 -34.05 -14.12 1.04
C SER A 638 -32.66 -14.35 0.43
N ASN A 639 -32.51 -14.13 -0.88
CA ASN A 639 -31.20 -14.16 -1.55
C ASN A 639 -30.24 -13.18 -0.86
N GLY A 640 -29.02 -13.60 -0.57
CA GLY A 640 -28.06 -12.76 0.13
C GLY A 640 -26.76 -13.46 0.50
N VAL A 641 -25.80 -12.65 0.95
CA VAL A 641 -24.52 -13.12 1.52
C VAL A 641 -24.65 -13.13 3.03
N TYR A 642 -24.25 -14.24 3.65
CA TYR A 642 -24.27 -14.43 5.09
C TYR A 642 -22.89 -14.85 5.57
N PHE A 643 -22.52 -14.44 6.77
CA PHE A 643 -21.28 -14.85 7.40
C PHE A 643 -21.59 -15.72 8.61
N ILE A 644 -20.95 -16.89 8.68
CA ILE A 644 -20.92 -17.70 9.91
C ILE A 644 -19.62 -17.39 10.61
N LYS A 645 -19.72 -16.82 11.82
CA LYS A 645 -18.59 -16.66 12.74
C LYS A 645 -18.71 -17.71 13.84
N ALA A 646 -17.70 -18.56 13.95
CA ALA A 646 -17.59 -19.62 14.96
C ALA A 646 -16.21 -19.58 15.64
N ILE A 647 -16.06 -20.32 16.73
CA ILE A 647 -14.80 -20.43 17.47
C ILE A 647 -14.32 -21.89 17.36
N ASP A 648 -13.06 -22.11 16.99
CA ASP A 648 -12.49 -23.46 16.91
C ASP A 648 -11.99 -23.99 18.27
N GLU A 649 -11.50 -25.23 18.29
CA GLU A 649 -10.97 -25.87 19.52
C GLU A 649 -9.77 -25.15 20.16
N LYS A 650 -9.11 -24.25 19.40
CA LYS A 650 -7.99 -23.44 19.87
C LYS A 650 -8.40 -22.02 20.25
N GLY A 651 -9.70 -21.72 20.24
CA GLY A 651 -10.21 -20.39 20.56
C GLY A 651 -10.17 -19.39 19.40
N ASN A 652 -9.79 -19.82 18.20
CA ASN A 652 -9.67 -18.91 17.05
C ASN A 652 -11.03 -18.63 16.42
N ASN A 653 -11.23 -17.38 15.99
CA ASN A 653 -12.37 -17.01 15.17
C ASN A 653 -12.24 -17.64 13.78
N VAL A 654 -13.22 -18.45 13.39
CA VAL A 654 -13.38 -18.99 12.04
C VAL A 654 -14.57 -18.30 11.39
N VAL A 655 -14.31 -17.55 10.32
CA VAL A 655 -15.35 -16.86 9.54
C VAL A 655 -15.49 -17.55 8.19
N LYS A 656 -16.71 -17.98 7.85
CA LYS A 656 -17.03 -18.54 6.54
C LYS A 656 -18.16 -17.75 5.89
N GLN A 657 -17.90 -17.25 4.68
CA GLN A 657 -18.93 -16.63 3.84
C GLN A 657 -19.78 -17.72 3.19
N ILE A 658 -21.09 -17.51 3.18
CA ILE A 658 -22.08 -18.37 2.53
C ILE A 658 -23.00 -17.48 1.72
N THR A 659 -23.13 -17.78 0.43
CA THR A 659 -24.07 -17.11 -0.46
C THR A 659 -25.30 -18.01 -0.64
N THR A 660 -26.49 -17.49 -0.39
CA THR A 660 -27.74 -18.15 -0.81
C THR A 660 -28.18 -17.58 -2.14
N VAL A 661 -28.47 -18.49 -3.07
CA VAL A 661 -29.13 -18.21 -4.35
C VAL A 661 -30.33 -19.15 -4.40
N LYS A 662 -31.54 -18.60 -4.49
CA LYS A 662 -32.72 -19.41 -4.85
C LYS A 662 -32.69 -19.76 -6.33
#